data_AF-A0A367ZDW9-F1
#
_entry.id   AF-A0A367ZDW9-F1
#
_cell.length_a   1.000
_cell.length_b   1.000
_cell.length_c   1.000
_cell.angle_alpha   90.00
_cell.angle_beta   90.00
_cell.angle_gamma   90.00
#
_symmetry.space_group_name_H-M   'P 1'
#
loop_
_entity.id
_entity.type
_entity.pdbx_description
1 polymer ?
#
loop_
_entity_poly.entity_id
_entity_poly.type
_entity_poly.pdbx_seq_one_letter_code
_entity_poly.pdbx_strand_id
1 'polypeptide(L)'
;MSVVVVGILVIILLAFTVYLTLCFLWQKKLKNECKVLGEKLRELEQKNQQLLSLRRTFDSYKEEPFVTSLVDIDGYLERIRADIKDNLEKYIQYREWLARLDASPWWESRYRWNLIALQKQRRNCIEDVAKNRAMVSQIEQVQARFDQIREFPWSIALQSRELMEYLQQAKALLSELAAFGFYGETYTAQVNRYRETEEAVKQIPLYFLTDPYEKLVTEASQEDVRDVYQIVQTGLPTILATIQQTEQWKNQFLALGKQIELAWKEHDRLVQSLSSMPDELELTTERSRGNEWKTQLQALEGRRKSLTVEEINQLADEISHLIYAIQSAQQFLRHSRQRLFQFQRFMRLNNEMVGRIQQRFDTLAQVALKIEWDVRGQRFQNLNETYQALQSADKPYLPQVLERLVEQASRLYNDLLEVDKQTADVAARHHACEKMIDSPEIKNANQWIESAKNLADAIRPYDSRNWPNREGVLSFEKKLQELEMNFRLLNEKLSKQTILESSIEDIFHVVDGFYRQSVSFREQMNVIEQVFRNLVTREKNSLALLKTARNQFAQITLFVLSQPLLAEKAEKEIVQLDHRFDLCETSFRQREKDTLARKQSRLQQLIYDVEQAANRWMAIVENDCLKLLNDLEKRVDRLDQIATLEDPLIHRAKELLSRKNEIFNFRRTARLNIPMDQLVGAMKMIFDTWQEGYAVSKQLTEQVESPLLSLYQEFETLRRTAQAKYGEIEKLIPMQRKWPPNSLLLTVERNEMAQLEEKWHQLQSQPISVIQFVRMLSDTVSGYRGLLEKLLQYEQWAIQEQARIERLEADIRRLDRLWEIQQRRYGQVPEIAGQIQDLRQKATQELASLRQYWLSNASRRPPSVDYDVVLRRLIELSRHLANARIVFVNEDGQQEMMDINGQVIRKI
;
A
#
# COMPACT_ATOMS: atom_id res chain seq x y z
N MET A 1 55.07 -22.58 36.65
CA MET A 1 55.77 -21.96 35.49
C MET A 1 55.61 -22.90 34.32
N SER A 2 54.80 -22.54 33.33
CA SER A 2 54.34 -23.43 32.25
C SER A 2 55.44 -23.74 31.22
N VAL A 3 55.38 -24.95 30.67
CA VAL A 3 56.37 -25.63 29.80
C VAL A 3 56.81 -24.83 28.55
N VAL A 4 56.09 -23.78 28.17
CA VAL A 4 56.35 -22.98 26.96
C VAL A 4 57.62 -22.12 27.07
N VAL A 5 57.96 -21.59 28.26
CA VAL A 5 59.09 -20.66 28.42
C VAL A 5 60.45 -21.39 28.27
N VAL A 6 60.54 -22.64 28.72
CA VAL A 6 61.78 -23.42 28.63
C VAL A 6 62.08 -23.82 27.18
N GLY A 7 61.06 -24.11 26.38
CA GLY A 7 61.23 -24.47 24.97
C GLY A 7 61.86 -23.35 24.12
N ILE A 8 61.48 -22.09 24.36
CA ILE A 8 61.98 -20.95 23.58
C ILE A 8 63.48 -20.69 23.87
N LEU A 9 63.92 -20.84 25.12
CA LEU A 9 65.32 -20.59 25.51
C LEU A 9 66.31 -21.59 24.88
N VAL A 10 65.92 -22.86 24.75
CA VAL A 10 66.77 -23.90 24.12
C VAL A 10 66.97 -23.62 22.63
N ILE A 11 65.93 -23.16 21.93
CA ILE A 11 66.02 -22.85 20.49
C ILE A 11 66.99 -21.70 20.23
N ILE A 12 66.97 -20.65 21.06
CA ILE A 12 67.87 -19.49 20.89
C ILE A 12 69.34 -19.88 21.09
N LEU A 13 69.63 -20.73 22.07
CA LEU A 13 71.01 -21.15 22.37
C LEU A 13 71.58 -22.06 21.27
N LEU A 14 70.74 -22.93 20.70
CA LEU A 14 71.09 -23.74 19.52
C LEU A 14 71.38 -22.87 18.29
N ALA A 15 70.58 -21.84 18.04
CA ALA A 15 70.82 -20.93 16.91
C ALA A 15 72.16 -20.18 17.02
N PHE A 16 72.54 -19.74 18.23
CA PHE A 16 73.80 -19.00 18.43
C PHE A 16 75.06 -19.86 18.21
N THR A 17 75.05 -21.12 18.67
CA THR A 17 76.20 -22.04 18.48
C THR A 17 76.42 -22.41 17.01
N VAL A 18 75.33 -22.56 16.24
CA VAL A 18 75.41 -22.80 14.78
C VAL A 18 76.04 -21.60 14.05
N TYR A 19 75.75 -20.36 14.46
CA TYR A 19 76.34 -19.18 13.82
C TYR A 19 77.87 -19.08 14.01
N LEU A 20 78.38 -19.33 15.21
CA LEU A 20 79.82 -19.23 15.49
C LEU A 20 80.64 -20.31 14.78
N THR A 21 80.13 -21.54 14.71
CA THR A 21 80.80 -22.65 14.00
C THR A 21 80.90 -22.39 12.50
N LEU A 22 79.88 -21.77 11.92
CA LEU A 22 79.90 -21.34 10.52
C LEU A 22 81.02 -20.33 10.27
N CYS A 23 81.17 -19.26 11.06
CA CYS A 23 82.24 -18.27 10.87
C CYS A 23 83.65 -18.91 10.85
N PHE A 24 83.91 -19.84 11.76
CA PHE A 24 85.21 -20.50 11.88
C PHE A 24 85.53 -21.40 10.67
N LEU A 25 84.52 -22.11 10.16
CA LEU A 25 84.65 -22.94 8.96
C LEU A 25 85.01 -22.11 7.73
N TRP A 26 84.42 -20.93 7.57
CA TRP A 26 84.70 -20.05 6.42
C TRP A 26 86.12 -19.48 6.45
N GLN A 27 86.62 -19.08 7.62
CA GLN A 27 88.00 -18.59 7.76
C GLN A 27 89.04 -19.67 7.40
N LYS A 28 88.82 -20.92 7.85
CA LYS A 28 89.72 -22.05 7.51
C LYS A 28 89.72 -22.33 6.00
N LYS A 29 88.54 -22.27 5.37
CA LYS A 29 88.44 -22.49 3.92
C LYS A 29 89.20 -21.44 3.13
N LEU A 30 89.08 -20.15 3.46
CA LEU A 30 89.80 -19.09 2.74
C LEU A 30 91.34 -19.27 2.79
N LYS A 31 91.90 -19.68 3.93
CA LYS A 31 93.35 -19.94 4.02
C LYS A 31 93.83 -21.04 3.08
N ASN A 32 93.00 -22.07 2.86
CA ASN A 32 93.34 -23.14 1.94
C ASN A 32 93.31 -22.67 0.48
N GLU A 33 92.31 -21.89 0.08
CA GLU A 33 92.22 -21.37 -1.29
C GLU A 33 93.43 -20.49 -1.64
N CYS A 34 93.88 -19.67 -0.69
CA CYS A 34 95.06 -18.83 -0.91
C CYS A 34 96.31 -19.67 -1.19
N LYS A 35 96.52 -20.81 -0.51
CA LYS A 35 97.68 -21.67 -0.78
C LYS A 35 97.66 -22.27 -2.19
N VAL A 36 96.49 -22.70 -2.66
CA VAL A 36 96.30 -23.28 -4.00
C VAL A 36 96.65 -22.28 -5.09
N LEU A 37 96.33 -20.99 -4.88
CA LEU A 37 96.68 -19.92 -5.82
C LEU A 37 98.18 -19.83 -6.07
N GLY A 38 98.99 -19.91 -5.01
CA GLY A 38 100.44 -19.80 -5.10
C GLY A 38 101.11 -21.00 -5.80
N GLU A 39 100.60 -22.22 -5.62
CA GLU A 39 101.14 -23.41 -6.28
C GLU A 39 100.92 -23.38 -7.80
N LYS A 40 99.71 -23.00 -8.24
CA LYS A 40 99.36 -22.97 -9.66
C LYS A 40 100.13 -21.92 -10.45
N LEU A 41 100.54 -20.85 -9.80
CA LEU A 41 101.29 -19.77 -10.45
C LEU A 41 102.70 -20.20 -10.87
N ARG A 42 103.35 -21.09 -10.09
CA ARG A 42 104.68 -21.63 -10.41
C ARG A 42 104.67 -22.60 -11.59
N GLU A 43 103.60 -23.38 -11.73
CA GLU A 43 103.42 -24.34 -12.83
C GLU A 43 103.34 -23.62 -14.20
N LEU A 44 102.64 -22.48 -14.26
CA LEU A 44 102.52 -21.70 -15.49
C LEU A 44 103.87 -21.16 -16.00
N GLU A 45 104.74 -20.75 -15.09
CA GLU A 45 106.04 -20.17 -15.44
C GLU A 45 106.96 -21.20 -16.12
N GLN A 46 106.92 -22.47 -15.68
CA GLN A 46 107.70 -23.56 -16.28
C GLN A 46 107.23 -23.91 -17.70
N LYS A 47 105.91 -24.02 -17.92
CA LYS A 47 105.37 -24.39 -19.24
C LYS A 47 105.70 -23.35 -20.33
N ASN A 48 105.70 -22.06 -19.99
CA ASN A 48 106.02 -21.00 -20.96
C ASN A 48 107.45 -21.11 -21.54
N GLN A 49 108.41 -21.61 -20.75
CA GLN A 49 109.80 -21.78 -21.23
C GLN A 49 109.94 -22.90 -22.26
N GLN A 50 109.10 -23.94 -22.20
CA GLN A 50 109.13 -25.05 -23.16
C GLN A 50 108.70 -24.62 -24.56
N LEU A 51 107.64 -23.81 -24.69
CA LEU A 51 107.13 -23.36 -25.99
C LEU A 51 108.15 -22.55 -26.80
N LEU A 52 108.96 -21.72 -26.12
CA LEU A 52 110.00 -20.91 -26.78
C LEU A 52 111.10 -21.76 -27.43
N SER A 53 111.33 -22.98 -26.94
CA SER A 53 112.29 -23.91 -27.54
C SER A 53 111.76 -24.54 -28.84
N LEU A 54 110.46 -24.84 -28.89
CA LEU A 54 109.82 -25.50 -30.03
C LEU A 54 109.75 -24.60 -31.27
N ARG A 55 109.48 -23.30 -31.09
CA ARG A 55 109.43 -22.30 -32.16
C ARG A 55 110.69 -22.26 -33.04
N ARG A 56 111.87 -22.49 -32.45
CA ARG A 56 113.17 -22.47 -33.14
C ARG A 56 113.34 -23.59 -34.17
N THR A 57 112.51 -24.63 -34.13
CA THR A 57 112.61 -25.75 -35.09
C THR A 57 112.02 -25.44 -36.48
N PHE A 58 111.32 -24.31 -36.64
CA PHE A 58 110.60 -23.95 -37.86
C PHE A 58 111.22 -22.77 -38.65
N ASP A 59 112.48 -22.42 -38.41
CA ASP A 59 113.12 -21.23 -39.01
C ASP A 59 113.39 -21.34 -40.53
N SER A 60 113.35 -22.54 -41.13
CA SER A 60 113.57 -22.76 -42.57
C SER A 60 112.36 -22.44 -43.45
N TYR A 61 111.17 -22.26 -42.89
CA TYR A 61 109.93 -22.07 -43.62
C TYR A 61 109.73 -20.60 -43.99
N LYS A 62 109.99 -20.25 -45.26
CA LYS A 62 110.06 -18.85 -45.75
C LYS A 62 109.07 -18.45 -46.85
N GLU A 63 108.28 -19.38 -47.39
CA GLU A 63 107.29 -19.13 -48.44
C GLU A 63 105.89 -19.68 -48.09
N GLU A 64 104.86 -19.22 -48.80
CA GLU A 64 103.50 -19.73 -48.65
C GLU A 64 103.42 -21.22 -49.04
N PRO A 65 102.66 -22.06 -48.31
CA PRO A 65 101.63 -21.73 -47.31
C PRO A 65 102.13 -21.55 -45.85
N PHE A 66 103.42 -21.66 -45.57
CA PHE A 66 103.91 -21.86 -44.19
C PHE A 66 104.14 -20.59 -43.35
N VAL A 67 104.45 -19.45 -43.98
CA VAL A 67 104.97 -18.24 -43.29
C VAL A 67 103.97 -17.55 -42.37
N THR A 68 102.73 -17.39 -42.82
CA THR A 68 101.71 -16.61 -42.11
C THR A 68 101.37 -17.22 -40.74
N SER A 69 101.30 -18.54 -40.66
CA SER A 69 100.95 -19.26 -39.43
C SER A 69 102.04 -19.15 -38.35
N LEU A 70 103.32 -19.01 -38.74
CA LEU A 70 104.42 -18.87 -37.79
C LEU A 70 104.46 -17.51 -37.08
N VAL A 71 104.07 -16.43 -37.78
CA VAL A 71 104.02 -15.07 -37.22
C VAL A 71 102.95 -14.95 -36.13
N ASP A 72 101.78 -15.55 -36.35
CA ASP A 72 100.69 -15.53 -35.39
C ASP A 72 101.06 -16.18 -34.05
N ILE A 73 101.80 -17.29 -34.10
CA ILE A 73 102.22 -18.02 -32.90
C ILE A 73 103.13 -17.15 -32.01
N ASP A 74 104.04 -16.39 -32.61
CA ASP A 74 104.97 -15.52 -31.87
C ASP A 74 104.21 -14.47 -31.04
N GLY A 75 103.11 -13.91 -31.56
CA GLY A 75 102.27 -12.95 -30.83
C GLY A 75 101.53 -13.53 -29.62
N TYR A 76 101.18 -14.81 -29.61
CA TYR A 76 100.50 -15.44 -28.45
C TYR A 76 101.44 -15.66 -27.26
N LEU A 77 102.70 -16.00 -27.52
CA LEU A 77 103.69 -16.27 -26.47
C LEU A 77 104.00 -15.04 -25.61
N GLU A 78 103.95 -13.83 -26.19
CA GLU A 78 104.18 -12.59 -25.46
C GLU A 78 103.06 -12.28 -24.45
N ARG A 79 101.80 -12.51 -24.83
CA ARG A 79 100.63 -12.23 -23.97
C ARG A 79 100.62 -13.09 -22.72
N ILE A 80 100.87 -14.39 -22.87
CA ILE A 80 100.89 -15.35 -21.74
C ILE A 80 101.90 -14.92 -20.68
N ARG A 81 103.05 -14.37 -21.10
CA ARG A 81 104.08 -13.90 -20.17
C ARG A 81 103.62 -12.71 -19.32
N ALA A 82 102.84 -11.78 -19.87
CA ALA A 82 102.35 -10.61 -19.14
C ALA A 82 101.34 -11.01 -18.05
N ASP A 83 100.42 -11.91 -18.37
CA ASP A 83 99.33 -12.32 -17.47
C ASP A 83 99.81 -13.10 -16.23
N ILE A 84 100.89 -13.89 -16.36
CA ILE A 84 101.50 -14.61 -15.21
C ILE A 84 101.97 -13.61 -14.15
N LYS A 85 102.48 -12.45 -14.58
CA LYS A 85 103.01 -11.43 -13.68
C LYS A 85 101.93 -10.77 -12.82
N ASP A 86 100.79 -10.42 -13.42
CA ASP A 86 99.67 -9.74 -12.72
C ASP A 86 99.06 -10.62 -11.62
N ASN A 87 98.90 -11.93 -11.86
CA ASN A 87 98.32 -12.84 -10.86
C ASN A 87 99.22 -13.03 -9.63
N LEU A 88 100.54 -12.83 -9.77
CA LEU A 88 101.49 -12.96 -8.67
C LEU A 88 101.29 -11.85 -7.63
N GLU A 89 100.97 -10.64 -8.07
CA GLU A 89 100.71 -9.48 -7.20
C GLU A 89 99.44 -9.67 -6.34
N LYS A 90 98.36 -10.21 -6.93
CA LYS A 90 97.10 -10.48 -6.22
C LYS A 90 97.26 -11.51 -5.11
N TYR A 91 98.04 -12.56 -5.35
CA TYR A 91 98.31 -13.60 -4.35
C TYR A 91 98.97 -13.02 -3.08
N ILE A 92 99.86 -12.04 -3.22
CA ILE A 92 100.53 -11.38 -2.09
C ILE A 92 99.50 -10.66 -1.20
N GLN A 93 98.54 -9.95 -1.79
CA GLN A 93 97.52 -9.18 -1.05
C GLN A 93 96.62 -10.06 -0.18
N TYR A 94 96.15 -11.21 -0.67
CA TYR A 94 95.30 -12.12 0.13
C TYR A 94 96.00 -12.67 1.37
N ARG A 95 97.32 -12.89 1.27
CA ARG A 95 98.12 -13.44 2.38
C ARG A 95 98.25 -12.44 3.53
N GLU A 96 98.41 -11.16 3.22
CA GLU A 96 98.47 -10.08 4.22
C GLU A 96 97.15 -9.92 4.98
N TRP A 97 96.02 -10.01 4.27
CA TRP A 97 94.69 -9.89 4.90
C TRP A 97 94.41 -11.02 5.89
N LEU A 98 94.73 -12.26 5.52
CA LEU A 98 94.58 -13.44 6.37
C LEU A 98 95.43 -13.34 7.66
N ALA A 99 96.64 -12.78 7.57
CA ALA A 99 97.51 -12.60 8.73
C ALA A 99 96.89 -11.63 9.77
N ARG A 100 96.20 -10.58 9.34
CA ARG A 100 95.52 -9.63 10.25
C ARG A 100 94.34 -10.25 10.99
N LEU A 101 93.60 -11.19 10.38
CA LEU A 101 92.46 -11.86 11.02
C LEU A 101 92.85 -12.79 12.18
N ASP A 102 94.00 -13.43 12.10
CA ASP A 102 94.43 -14.39 13.12
C ASP A 102 94.85 -13.71 14.43
N ALA A 103 95.33 -12.46 14.36
CA ALA A 103 95.94 -11.75 15.48
C ALA A 103 94.98 -11.08 16.50
N SER A 104 93.65 -11.04 16.26
CA SER A 104 92.66 -10.28 17.09
C SER A 104 91.91 -11.15 18.13
N PRO A 105 91.62 -10.66 19.37
CA PRO A 105 90.90 -11.41 20.42
C PRO A 105 89.44 -11.77 20.06
N TRP A 106 88.92 -12.85 20.66
CA TRP A 106 87.70 -13.52 20.19
C TRP A 106 86.37 -12.84 20.57
N TRP A 107 86.26 -12.01 21.60
CA TRP A 107 84.97 -11.36 21.98
C TRP A 107 84.73 -9.98 21.34
N GLU A 108 85.74 -9.35 20.72
CA GLU A 108 85.69 -7.93 20.35
C GLU A 108 85.81 -7.62 18.84
N SER A 109 85.84 -8.63 17.97
CA SER A 109 86.06 -8.40 16.53
C SER A 109 84.78 -8.45 15.69
N ARG A 110 84.38 -7.28 15.17
CA ARG A 110 83.28 -7.15 14.19
C ARG A 110 83.52 -7.95 12.90
N TYR A 111 84.77 -8.26 12.54
CA TYR A 111 85.08 -8.94 11.26
C TYR A 111 85.25 -10.45 11.40
N ARG A 112 85.80 -10.91 12.52
CA ARG A 112 86.02 -12.35 12.77
C ARG A 112 84.72 -13.14 12.79
N TRP A 113 83.64 -12.51 13.25
CA TRP A 113 82.29 -13.09 13.33
C TRP A 113 81.34 -12.54 12.28
N ASN A 114 81.84 -11.84 11.26
CA ASN A 114 81.04 -11.41 10.13
C ASN A 114 81.20 -12.39 8.97
N LEU A 115 80.21 -13.29 8.87
CA LEU A 115 80.21 -14.34 7.87
C LEU A 115 80.26 -13.78 6.43
N ILE A 116 79.64 -12.62 6.19
CA ILE A 116 79.53 -12.01 4.86
C ILE A 116 80.90 -11.53 4.36
N ALA A 117 81.69 -10.88 5.23
CA ALA A 117 83.02 -10.40 4.86
C ALA A 117 83.98 -11.55 4.53
N LEU A 118 83.95 -12.63 5.32
CA LEU A 118 84.75 -13.83 5.09
C LEU A 118 84.36 -14.54 3.79
N GLN A 119 83.06 -14.62 3.51
CA GLN A 119 82.57 -15.21 2.26
C GLN A 119 83.01 -14.41 1.04
N LYS A 120 82.96 -13.07 1.09
CA LYS A 120 83.38 -12.20 -0.03
C LYS A 120 84.86 -12.41 -0.37
N GLN A 121 85.75 -12.38 0.61
CA GLN A 121 87.19 -12.55 0.35
C GLN A 121 87.52 -13.96 -0.16
N ARG A 122 86.82 -14.99 0.33
CA ARG A 122 86.99 -16.35 -0.19
C ARG A 122 86.61 -16.46 -1.66
N ARG A 123 85.52 -15.80 -2.06
CA ARG A 123 85.07 -15.82 -3.44
C ARG A 123 86.13 -15.22 -4.38
N ASN A 124 86.66 -14.04 -4.03
CA ASN A 124 87.66 -13.37 -4.87
C ASN A 124 88.92 -14.24 -5.04
N CYS A 125 89.39 -14.88 -3.96
CA CYS A 125 90.56 -15.76 -4.03
C CYS A 125 90.33 -16.99 -4.94
N ILE A 126 89.13 -17.58 -4.92
CA ILE A 126 88.76 -18.70 -5.81
C ILE A 126 88.73 -18.25 -7.27
N GLU A 127 88.22 -17.06 -7.56
CA GLU A 127 88.17 -16.52 -8.92
C GLU A 127 89.57 -16.35 -9.50
N ASP A 128 90.53 -15.88 -8.73
CA ASP A 128 91.91 -15.75 -9.20
C ASP A 128 92.62 -17.12 -9.36
N VAL A 129 92.27 -18.13 -8.55
CA VAL A 129 92.75 -19.52 -8.76
C VAL A 129 92.24 -20.07 -10.10
N ALA A 130 90.98 -19.78 -10.43
CA ALA A 130 90.39 -20.20 -11.69
C ALA A 130 91.08 -19.56 -12.91
N LYS A 131 91.45 -18.27 -12.82
CA LYS A 131 92.19 -17.58 -13.89
C LYS A 131 93.53 -18.25 -14.19
N ASN A 132 94.30 -18.61 -13.15
CA ASN A 132 95.56 -19.33 -13.35
C ASN A 132 95.36 -20.69 -14.02
N ARG A 133 94.27 -21.41 -13.73
CA ARG A 133 93.97 -22.67 -14.42
C ARG A 133 93.66 -22.45 -15.91
N ALA A 134 92.94 -21.38 -16.25
CA ALA A 134 92.60 -21.07 -17.64
C ALA A 134 93.85 -20.79 -18.48
N MET A 135 94.86 -20.14 -17.91
CA MET A 135 96.11 -19.86 -18.63
C MET A 135 96.88 -21.11 -19.06
N VAL A 136 96.74 -22.23 -18.33
CA VAL A 136 97.37 -23.50 -18.73
C VAL A 136 96.85 -23.96 -20.09
N SER A 137 95.54 -23.80 -20.33
CA SER A 137 94.91 -24.19 -21.60
C SER A 137 95.36 -23.33 -22.78
N GLN A 138 95.66 -22.04 -22.54
CA GLN A 138 96.14 -21.14 -23.60
C GLN A 138 97.54 -21.56 -24.09
N ILE A 139 98.39 -22.02 -23.19
CA ILE A 139 99.71 -22.56 -23.54
C ILE A 139 99.56 -23.83 -24.41
N GLU A 140 98.65 -24.73 -24.06
CA GLU A 140 98.41 -25.96 -24.83
C GLU A 140 97.89 -25.67 -26.24
N GLN A 141 97.06 -24.64 -26.42
CA GLN A 141 96.57 -24.20 -27.73
C GLN A 141 97.69 -23.70 -28.65
N VAL A 142 98.70 -23.02 -28.11
CA VAL A 142 99.84 -22.55 -28.90
C VAL A 142 100.67 -23.73 -29.41
N GLN A 143 100.80 -24.80 -28.61
CA GLN A 143 101.50 -26.01 -29.03
C GLN A 143 100.82 -26.70 -30.21
N ALA A 144 99.48 -26.83 -30.16
CA ALA A 144 98.70 -27.46 -31.24
C ALA A 144 98.84 -26.72 -32.58
N ARG A 145 99.06 -25.39 -32.58
CA ARG A 145 99.27 -24.63 -33.82
C ARG A 145 100.57 -24.99 -34.55
N PHE A 146 101.60 -25.42 -33.82
CA PHE A 146 102.82 -25.92 -34.47
C PHE A 146 102.60 -27.28 -35.14
N ASP A 147 101.71 -28.11 -34.59
CA ASP A 147 101.36 -29.39 -35.21
C ASP A 147 100.61 -29.16 -36.54
N GLN A 148 99.70 -28.18 -36.60
CA GLN A 148 98.95 -27.83 -37.82
C GLN A 148 99.85 -27.45 -39.01
N ILE A 149 100.96 -26.75 -38.77
CA ILE A 149 101.89 -26.35 -39.84
C ILE A 149 102.54 -27.57 -40.51
N ARG A 150 102.68 -28.69 -39.78
CA ARG A 150 103.22 -29.94 -40.32
C ARG A 150 102.22 -30.66 -41.23
N GLU A 151 100.92 -30.38 -41.10
CA GLU A 151 99.86 -31.11 -41.82
C GLU A 151 99.51 -30.52 -43.21
N PHE A 152 100.13 -29.40 -43.61
CA PHE A 152 99.79 -28.71 -44.86
C PHE A 152 99.89 -29.53 -46.16
N PRO A 153 100.86 -30.44 -46.36
CA PRO A 153 100.87 -31.29 -47.55
C PRO A 153 99.55 -32.09 -47.70
N TRP A 154 98.97 -32.54 -46.58
CA TRP A 154 97.73 -33.31 -46.58
C TRP A 154 96.49 -32.46 -46.86
N SER A 155 96.42 -31.23 -46.33
CA SER A 155 95.26 -30.36 -46.60
C SER A 155 95.15 -30.00 -48.07
N ILE A 156 96.29 -29.77 -48.75
CA ILE A 156 96.35 -29.47 -50.19
C ILE A 156 95.99 -30.70 -51.04
N ALA A 157 96.38 -31.90 -50.60
CA ALA A 157 95.96 -33.16 -51.21
C ALA A 157 94.43 -33.34 -51.16
N LEU A 158 93.81 -33.02 -50.03
CA LEU A 158 92.35 -33.11 -49.87
C LEU A 158 91.63 -32.15 -50.83
N GLN A 159 92.07 -30.90 -50.91
CA GLN A 159 91.48 -29.90 -51.81
C GLN A 159 91.65 -30.25 -53.29
N SER A 160 92.75 -30.91 -53.65
CA SER A 160 92.97 -31.42 -55.01
C SER A 160 91.97 -32.52 -55.38
N ARG A 161 91.60 -33.38 -54.41
CA ARG A 161 90.60 -34.43 -54.59
C ARG A 161 89.19 -33.83 -54.73
N GLU A 162 88.85 -32.84 -53.91
CA GLU A 162 87.57 -32.11 -54.03
C GLU A 162 87.43 -31.44 -55.40
N LEU A 163 88.50 -30.81 -55.91
CA LEU A 163 88.51 -30.22 -57.24
C LEU A 163 88.17 -31.26 -58.34
N MET A 164 88.68 -32.48 -58.22
CA MET A 164 88.39 -33.57 -59.16
C MET A 164 86.92 -34.02 -59.09
N GLU A 165 86.33 -34.08 -57.90
CA GLU A 165 84.90 -34.41 -57.74
C GLU A 165 84.00 -33.34 -58.37
N TYR A 166 84.27 -32.06 -58.12
CA TYR A 166 83.50 -30.97 -58.71
C TYR A 166 83.63 -30.93 -60.25
N LEU A 167 84.79 -31.28 -60.79
CA LEU A 167 84.97 -31.44 -62.24
C LEU A 167 84.04 -32.52 -62.82
N GLN A 168 83.82 -33.63 -62.11
CA GLN A 168 82.90 -34.68 -62.57
C GLN A 168 81.44 -34.21 -62.50
N GLN A 169 81.07 -33.49 -61.43
CA GLN A 169 79.72 -32.93 -61.28
C GLN A 169 79.40 -31.91 -62.38
N ALA A 170 80.33 -30.99 -62.67
CA ALA A 170 80.16 -30.00 -63.74
C ALA A 170 79.93 -30.65 -65.11
N LYS A 171 80.65 -31.74 -65.41
CA LYS A 171 80.49 -32.51 -66.64
C LYS A 171 79.11 -33.14 -66.76
N ALA A 172 78.63 -33.77 -65.67
CA ALA A 172 77.32 -34.39 -65.64
C ALA A 172 76.22 -33.35 -65.90
N LEU A 173 76.26 -32.21 -65.20
CA LEU A 173 75.27 -31.14 -65.37
C LEU A 173 75.25 -30.53 -66.78
N LEU A 174 76.43 -30.29 -67.37
CA LEU A 174 76.52 -29.84 -68.76
C LEU A 174 75.93 -30.89 -69.71
N SER A 175 76.22 -32.18 -69.51
CA SER A 175 75.68 -33.25 -70.37
C SER A 175 74.16 -33.40 -70.26
N GLU A 176 73.57 -33.20 -69.07
CA GLU A 176 72.13 -33.21 -68.86
C GLU A 176 71.44 -32.07 -69.61
N LEU A 177 72.01 -30.85 -69.56
CA LEU A 177 71.49 -29.72 -70.34
C LEU A 177 71.57 -29.98 -71.84
N ALA A 178 72.64 -30.60 -72.34
CA ALA A 178 72.71 -31.02 -73.74
C ALA A 178 71.61 -32.04 -74.10
N ALA A 179 71.31 -32.98 -73.20
CA ALA A 179 70.22 -33.95 -73.40
C ALA A 179 68.82 -33.29 -73.43
N PHE A 180 68.64 -32.17 -72.72
CA PHE A 180 67.44 -31.34 -72.82
C PHE A 180 67.39 -30.49 -74.10
N GLY A 181 68.38 -30.61 -75.00
CA GLY A 181 68.42 -29.93 -76.29
C GLY A 181 68.90 -28.49 -76.23
N PHE A 182 69.64 -28.08 -75.19
CA PHE A 182 70.17 -26.73 -75.07
C PHE A 182 71.36 -26.51 -76.02
N TYR A 183 71.34 -25.37 -76.73
CA TYR A 183 72.43 -24.90 -77.59
C TYR A 183 72.54 -23.37 -77.54
N GLY A 184 73.71 -22.83 -77.89
CA GLY A 184 73.97 -21.38 -77.93
C GLY A 184 75.43 -21.01 -77.63
N GLU A 185 75.83 -19.80 -78.00
CA GLU A 185 77.21 -19.32 -77.84
C GLU A 185 77.65 -19.33 -76.36
N THR A 186 76.77 -18.88 -75.46
CA THR A 186 77.01 -18.84 -74.02
C THR A 186 77.20 -20.21 -73.38
N TYR A 187 76.42 -21.21 -73.81
CA TYR A 187 76.57 -22.59 -73.37
C TYR A 187 77.91 -23.18 -73.86
N THR A 188 78.27 -22.95 -75.13
CA THR A 188 79.54 -23.46 -75.68
C THR A 188 80.78 -22.84 -75.00
N ALA A 189 80.72 -21.56 -74.63
CA ALA A 189 81.79 -20.88 -73.91
C ALA A 189 82.05 -21.50 -72.51
N GLN A 190 80.99 -21.91 -71.80
CA GLN A 190 81.14 -22.57 -70.50
C GLN A 190 81.70 -23.99 -70.61
N VAL A 191 81.34 -24.73 -71.65
CA VAL A 191 81.95 -26.04 -71.95
C VAL A 191 83.45 -25.90 -72.22
N ASN A 192 83.89 -24.81 -72.87
CA ASN A 192 85.30 -24.57 -73.14
C ASN A 192 86.09 -24.26 -71.85
N ARG A 193 85.57 -23.42 -70.95
CA ARG A 193 86.20 -23.12 -69.64
C ARG A 193 86.35 -24.37 -68.75
N TYR A 194 85.35 -25.25 -68.79
CA TYR A 194 85.41 -26.56 -68.14
C TYR A 194 86.58 -27.39 -68.66
N ARG A 195 86.82 -27.42 -69.98
CA ARG A 195 87.92 -28.20 -70.57
C ARG A 195 89.29 -27.64 -70.20
N GLU A 196 89.45 -26.32 -70.17
CA GLU A 196 90.72 -25.67 -69.80
C GLU A 196 91.13 -26.02 -68.36
N THR A 197 90.18 -26.03 -67.44
CA THR A 197 90.41 -26.41 -66.04
C THR A 197 90.62 -27.91 -65.86
N GLU A 198 89.94 -28.76 -66.64
CA GLU A 198 90.19 -30.21 -66.70
C GLU A 198 91.64 -30.52 -67.13
N GLU A 199 92.21 -29.77 -68.08
CA GLU A 199 93.61 -29.95 -68.50
C GLU A 199 94.62 -29.51 -67.43
N ALA A 200 94.37 -28.41 -66.71
CA ALA A 200 95.25 -27.94 -65.65
C ALA A 200 95.35 -28.96 -64.49
N VAL A 201 94.23 -29.58 -64.11
CA VAL A 201 94.18 -30.55 -63.00
C VAL A 201 94.95 -31.84 -63.30
N LYS A 202 95.12 -32.21 -64.58
CA LYS A 202 95.95 -33.38 -64.97
C LYS A 202 97.43 -33.21 -64.62
N GLN A 203 97.89 -31.99 -64.35
CA GLN A 203 99.28 -31.70 -63.97
C GLN A 203 99.56 -31.97 -62.49
N ILE A 204 98.53 -32.22 -61.65
CA ILE A 204 98.71 -32.55 -60.23
C ILE A 204 99.38 -33.94 -60.11
N PRO A 205 100.50 -34.07 -59.37
CA PRO A 205 101.13 -35.35 -59.14
C PRO A 205 100.19 -36.36 -58.47
N LEU A 206 100.21 -37.61 -58.95
CA LEU A 206 99.23 -38.63 -58.58
C LEU A 206 99.18 -38.89 -57.07
N TYR A 207 100.31 -38.79 -56.37
CA TYR A 207 100.39 -39.05 -54.94
C TYR A 207 99.58 -38.03 -54.10
N PHE A 208 99.34 -36.79 -54.56
CA PHE A 208 98.39 -35.89 -53.91
C PHE A 208 96.94 -36.39 -54.03
N LEU A 209 96.61 -37.10 -55.09
CA LEU A 209 95.26 -37.63 -55.32
C LEU A 209 95.04 -39.00 -54.65
N THR A 210 96.09 -39.79 -54.42
CA THR A 210 95.94 -41.18 -53.95
C THR A 210 96.60 -41.53 -52.63
N ASP A 211 97.74 -40.94 -52.27
CA ASP A 211 98.56 -41.46 -51.18
C ASP A 211 97.98 -41.12 -49.79
N PRO A 212 98.29 -41.94 -48.77
CA PRO A 212 97.82 -41.73 -47.40
C PRO A 212 98.64 -40.66 -46.65
N TYR A 213 98.03 -40.09 -45.62
CA TYR A 213 98.56 -39.02 -44.76
C TYR A 213 100.04 -39.18 -44.36
N GLU A 214 100.42 -40.37 -43.87
CA GLU A 214 101.73 -40.62 -43.26
C GLU A 214 102.89 -40.41 -44.24
N LYS A 215 102.73 -40.86 -45.49
CA LYS A 215 103.73 -40.67 -46.55
C LYS A 215 103.82 -39.22 -46.98
N LEU A 216 102.67 -38.56 -47.10
CA LEU A 216 102.58 -37.23 -47.68
C LEU A 216 103.16 -36.15 -46.76
N VAL A 217 102.98 -36.30 -45.44
CA VAL A 217 103.54 -35.35 -44.45
C VAL A 217 105.05 -35.54 -44.25
N THR A 218 105.60 -36.70 -44.57
CA THR A 218 107.04 -37.00 -44.34
C THR A 218 107.90 -36.91 -45.59
N GLU A 219 107.36 -37.24 -46.77
CA GLU A 219 108.12 -37.35 -48.03
C GLU A 219 107.82 -36.23 -49.04
N ALA A 220 106.76 -35.43 -48.86
CA ALA A 220 106.42 -34.38 -49.82
C ALA A 220 107.46 -33.26 -49.80
N SER A 221 107.92 -32.89 -51.00
CA SER A 221 108.80 -31.75 -51.19
C SER A 221 108.02 -30.44 -50.98
N GLN A 222 108.71 -29.41 -50.48
CA GLN A 222 108.09 -28.10 -50.29
C GLN A 222 107.69 -27.46 -51.63
N GLU A 223 108.38 -27.80 -52.72
CA GLU A 223 108.10 -27.29 -54.07
C GLU A 223 106.82 -27.89 -54.66
N ASP A 224 106.61 -29.20 -54.53
CA ASP A 224 105.40 -29.86 -55.02
C ASP A 224 104.14 -29.37 -54.28
N VAL A 225 104.24 -29.15 -52.96
CA VAL A 225 103.14 -28.62 -52.15
C VAL A 225 102.73 -27.22 -52.62
N ARG A 226 103.69 -26.40 -53.03
CA ARG A 226 103.44 -25.06 -53.57
C ARG A 226 102.75 -25.11 -54.94
N ASP A 227 103.26 -25.92 -55.86
CA ASP A 227 102.75 -25.94 -57.24
C ASP A 227 101.33 -26.52 -57.30
N VAL A 228 101.04 -27.56 -56.50
CA VAL A 228 99.69 -28.12 -56.37
C VAL A 228 98.73 -27.12 -55.72
N TYR A 229 99.17 -26.37 -54.72
CA TYR A 229 98.37 -25.32 -54.09
C TYR A 229 97.91 -24.25 -55.10
N GLN A 230 98.76 -23.85 -56.06
CA GLN A 230 98.39 -22.87 -57.09
C GLN A 230 97.33 -23.39 -58.09
N ILE A 231 97.42 -24.66 -58.49
CA ILE A 231 96.42 -25.27 -59.38
C ILE A 231 95.07 -25.35 -58.66
N VAL A 232 95.05 -25.77 -57.39
CA VAL A 232 93.83 -25.83 -56.58
C VAL A 232 93.22 -24.44 -56.37
N GLN A 233 94.05 -23.43 -56.08
CA GLN A 233 93.58 -22.06 -55.83
C GLN A 233 92.85 -21.44 -57.02
N THR A 234 93.22 -21.83 -58.25
CA THR A 234 92.62 -21.30 -59.49
C THR A 234 91.51 -22.18 -60.06
N GLY A 235 91.64 -23.50 -60.00
CA GLY A 235 90.69 -24.45 -60.60
C GLY A 235 89.35 -24.53 -59.86
N LEU A 236 89.39 -24.57 -58.53
CA LEU A 236 88.20 -24.78 -57.67
C LEU A 236 87.12 -23.69 -57.81
N PRO A 237 87.44 -22.37 -57.75
CA PRO A 237 86.42 -21.34 -57.94
C PRO A 237 85.82 -21.33 -59.35
N THR A 238 86.62 -21.66 -60.38
CA THR A 238 86.17 -21.64 -61.77
C THR A 238 85.12 -22.72 -62.04
N ILE A 239 85.35 -23.94 -61.55
CA ILE A 239 84.43 -25.07 -61.73
C ILE A 239 83.13 -24.89 -60.93
N LEU A 240 83.21 -24.37 -59.70
CA LEU A 240 82.02 -24.06 -58.92
C LEU A 240 81.13 -23.03 -59.61
N ALA A 241 81.70 -22.03 -60.28
CA ALA A 241 80.94 -21.04 -61.05
C ALA A 241 80.22 -21.68 -62.25
N THR A 242 80.88 -22.63 -62.95
CA THR A 242 80.26 -23.37 -64.06
C THR A 242 79.10 -24.25 -63.59
N ILE A 243 79.23 -24.93 -62.43
CA ILE A 243 78.14 -25.69 -61.82
C ILE A 243 76.95 -24.78 -61.50
N GLN A 244 77.19 -23.66 -60.84
CA GLN A 244 76.11 -22.74 -60.44
C GLN A 244 75.32 -22.21 -61.64
N GLN A 245 76.01 -21.79 -62.71
CA GLN A 245 75.34 -21.24 -63.88
C GLN A 245 74.52 -22.29 -64.64
N THR A 246 75.02 -23.53 -64.73
CA THR A 246 74.31 -24.62 -65.41
C THR A 246 73.07 -25.07 -64.62
N GLU A 247 73.15 -25.12 -63.29
CA GLU A 247 71.96 -25.38 -62.45
C GLU A 247 70.88 -24.30 -62.58
N GLN A 248 71.27 -23.02 -62.70
CA GLN A 248 70.32 -21.93 -62.93
C GLN A 248 69.53 -22.12 -64.23
N TRP A 249 70.22 -22.43 -65.34
CA TRP A 249 69.57 -22.68 -66.63
C TRP A 249 68.62 -23.90 -66.58
N LYS A 250 69.05 -24.98 -65.92
CA LYS A 250 68.20 -26.17 -65.70
C LYS A 250 66.90 -25.81 -64.97
N ASN A 251 67.01 -25.02 -63.90
CA ASN A 251 65.86 -24.63 -63.09
C ASN A 251 64.88 -23.73 -63.86
N GLN A 252 65.38 -22.78 -64.64
CA GLN A 252 64.54 -21.89 -65.45
C GLN A 252 63.76 -22.67 -66.52
N PHE A 253 64.39 -23.65 -67.17
CA PHE A 253 63.71 -24.50 -68.16
C PHE A 253 62.66 -25.44 -67.56
N LEU A 254 62.90 -25.97 -66.36
CA LEU A 254 61.88 -26.73 -65.63
C LEU A 254 60.70 -25.85 -65.20
N ALA A 255 60.96 -24.59 -64.82
CA ALA A 255 59.92 -23.63 -64.46
C ALA A 255 59.00 -23.28 -65.65
N LEU A 256 59.57 -23.10 -66.84
CA LEU A 256 58.81 -22.91 -68.09
C LEU A 256 57.83 -24.05 -68.34
N GLY A 257 58.23 -25.30 -68.08
CA GLY A 257 57.32 -26.43 -68.23
C GLY A 257 56.11 -26.38 -67.33
N LYS A 258 56.32 -26.01 -66.06
CA LYS A 258 55.22 -25.84 -65.10
C LYS A 258 54.30 -24.69 -65.49
N GLN A 259 54.81 -23.62 -66.09
CA GLN A 259 54.00 -22.50 -66.58
C GLN A 259 53.11 -22.91 -67.76
N ILE A 260 53.62 -23.69 -68.72
CA ILE A 260 52.80 -24.21 -69.83
C ILE A 260 51.70 -25.13 -69.31
N GLU A 261 52.01 -26.03 -68.37
CA GLU A 261 51.00 -26.88 -67.72
C GLU A 261 49.92 -26.06 -67.00
N LEU A 262 50.31 -24.98 -66.32
CA LEU A 262 49.36 -24.08 -65.68
C LEU A 262 48.47 -23.38 -66.71
N ALA A 263 49.03 -22.94 -67.83
CA ALA A 263 48.28 -22.30 -68.91
C ALA A 263 47.26 -23.25 -69.54
N TRP A 264 47.61 -24.53 -69.75
CA TRP A 264 46.66 -25.57 -70.16
C TRP A 264 45.54 -25.78 -69.14
N LYS A 265 45.85 -25.84 -67.84
CA LYS A 265 44.82 -25.98 -66.79
C LYS A 265 43.85 -24.80 -66.76
N GLU A 266 44.34 -23.57 -66.94
CA GLU A 266 43.47 -22.39 -66.99
C GLU A 266 42.61 -22.37 -68.26
N HIS A 267 43.15 -22.84 -69.39
CA HIS A 267 42.38 -23.01 -70.62
C HIS A 267 41.24 -24.03 -70.44
N ASP A 268 41.51 -25.20 -69.86
CA ASP A 268 40.50 -26.23 -69.60
C ASP A 268 39.39 -25.71 -68.67
N ARG A 269 39.74 -24.93 -67.65
CA ARG A 269 38.77 -24.26 -66.77
C ARG A 269 37.89 -23.26 -67.52
N LEU A 270 38.44 -22.54 -68.49
CA LEU A 270 37.68 -21.64 -69.35
C LEU A 270 36.69 -22.44 -70.22
N VAL A 271 37.12 -23.55 -70.82
CA VAL A 271 36.26 -24.43 -71.63
C VAL A 271 35.13 -25.04 -70.80
N GLN A 272 35.43 -25.56 -69.60
CA GLN A 272 34.42 -26.05 -68.67
C GLN A 272 33.42 -24.94 -68.30
N SER A 273 33.92 -23.74 -68.00
CA SER A 273 33.07 -22.59 -67.69
C SER A 273 32.13 -22.27 -68.86
N LEU A 274 32.63 -22.20 -70.09
CA LEU A 274 31.84 -21.97 -71.31
C LEU A 274 30.78 -23.05 -71.58
N SER A 275 31.06 -24.31 -71.24
CA SER A 275 30.11 -25.42 -71.40
C SER A 275 28.98 -25.42 -70.36
N SER A 276 29.24 -24.86 -69.18
CA SER A 276 28.29 -24.80 -68.05
C SER A 276 27.41 -23.55 -68.04
N MET A 277 27.55 -22.66 -69.03
CA MET A 277 26.77 -21.43 -69.11
C MET A 277 25.35 -21.69 -69.64
N PRO A 278 24.33 -20.99 -69.12
CA PRO A 278 22.96 -21.09 -69.64
C PRO A 278 22.85 -20.66 -71.11
N ASP A 279 22.00 -21.34 -71.88
CA ASP A 279 21.74 -21.04 -73.30
C ASP A 279 21.12 -19.65 -73.53
N GLU A 280 20.66 -18.98 -72.46
CA GLU A 280 20.16 -17.62 -72.50
C GLU A 280 21.25 -16.56 -72.70
N LEU A 281 22.54 -16.91 -72.71
CA LEU A 281 23.67 -16.01 -72.96
C LEU A 281 24.29 -16.25 -74.33
N GLU A 282 24.45 -15.19 -75.12
CA GLU A 282 25.19 -15.27 -76.38
C GLU A 282 26.71 -15.22 -76.13
N LEU A 283 27.43 -16.32 -76.40
CA LEU A 283 28.86 -16.49 -76.10
C LEU A 283 29.72 -16.87 -77.32
N THR A 284 29.28 -16.53 -78.52
CA THR A 284 29.93 -16.89 -79.79
C THR A 284 31.37 -16.35 -79.89
N THR A 285 31.61 -15.11 -79.47
CA THR A 285 32.93 -14.44 -79.49
C THR A 285 33.92 -15.02 -78.48
N GLU A 286 33.46 -15.44 -77.31
CA GLU A 286 34.34 -16.01 -76.28
C GLU A 286 34.72 -17.46 -76.58
N ARG A 287 33.84 -18.20 -77.28
CA ARG A 287 34.16 -19.54 -77.81
C ARG A 287 35.23 -19.49 -78.90
N SER A 288 35.24 -18.48 -79.79
CA SER A 288 36.27 -18.35 -80.82
C SER A 288 37.64 -18.01 -80.21
N ARG A 289 37.70 -17.06 -79.26
CA ARG A 289 38.93 -16.71 -78.51
C ARG A 289 39.51 -17.89 -77.75
N GLY A 290 38.66 -18.69 -77.10
CA GLY A 290 39.10 -19.93 -76.45
C GLY A 290 39.79 -20.89 -77.42
N ASN A 291 39.28 -21.05 -78.64
CA ASN A 291 39.93 -21.90 -79.65
C ASN A 291 41.26 -21.31 -80.15
N GLU A 292 41.35 -19.98 -80.33
CA GLU A 292 42.59 -19.30 -80.71
C GLU A 292 43.69 -19.49 -79.65
N TRP A 293 43.38 -19.30 -78.37
CA TRP A 293 44.35 -19.52 -77.29
C TRP A 293 44.83 -20.99 -77.19
N LYS A 294 43.98 -21.96 -77.53
CA LYS A 294 44.39 -23.37 -77.63
C LYS A 294 45.49 -23.56 -78.69
N THR A 295 45.34 -22.93 -79.85
CA THR A 295 46.35 -23.03 -80.92
C THR A 295 47.65 -22.33 -80.55
N GLN A 296 47.59 -21.20 -79.84
CA GLN A 296 48.77 -20.49 -79.33
C GLN A 296 49.52 -21.32 -78.26
N LEU A 297 48.80 -21.97 -77.33
CA LEU A 297 49.40 -22.86 -76.33
C LEU A 297 50.15 -24.04 -76.95
N GLN A 298 49.58 -24.66 -77.99
CA GLN A 298 50.24 -25.74 -78.74
C GLN A 298 51.52 -25.26 -79.43
N ALA A 299 51.53 -24.04 -79.98
CA ALA A 299 52.70 -23.46 -80.60
C ALA A 299 53.82 -23.17 -79.59
N LEU A 300 53.48 -22.60 -78.41
CA LEU A 300 54.44 -22.32 -77.33
C LEU A 300 55.05 -23.61 -76.74
N GLU A 301 54.25 -24.66 -76.60
CA GLU A 301 54.73 -25.98 -76.17
C GLU A 301 55.69 -26.62 -77.18
N GLY A 302 55.43 -26.44 -78.48
CA GLY A 302 56.35 -26.84 -79.54
C GLY A 302 57.69 -26.10 -79.46
N ARG A 303 57.65 -24.77 -79.30
CA ARG A 303 58.82 -23.90 -79.24
C ARG A 303 59.73 -24.18 -78.03
N ARG A 304 59.16 -24.60 -76.90
CA ARG A 304 59.93 -25.06 -75.72
C ARG A 304 60.87 -26.23 -76.01
N LYS A 305 60.58 -27.10 -76.97
CA LYS A 305 61.38 -28.31 -77.25
C LYS A 305 62.70 -28.03 -77.99
N SER A 306 62.89 -26.83 -78.52
CA SER A 306 64.09 -26.41 -79.27
C SER A 306 64.48 -24.99 -78.87
N LEU A 307 64.92 -24.83 -77.62
CA LEU A 307 65.08 -23.51 -77.01
C LEU A 307 66.56 -23.16 -76.80
N THR A 308 66.92 -21.94 -77.16
CA THR A 308 68.22 -21.34 -76.82
C THR A 308 68.17 -20.79 -75.39
N VAL A 309 69.34 -20.70 -74.73
CA VAL A 309 69.45 -20.14 -73.36
C VAL A 309 68.91 -18.70 -73.27
N GLU A 310 69.05 -17.94 -74.35
CA GLU A 310 68.66 -16.53 -74.43
C GLU A 310 67.13 -16.36 -74.55
N GLU A 311 66.43 -17.33 -75.13
CA GLU A 311 64.98 -17.28 -75.37
C GLU A 311 64.13 -17.76 -74.17
N ILE A 312 64.75 -18.32 -73.12
CA ILE A 312 64.06 -18.82 -71.91
C ILE A 312 63.15 -17.76 -71.28
N ASN A 313 63.65 -16.55 -71.07
CA ASN A 313 62.89 -15.51 -70.39
C ASN A 313 61.79 -14.92 -71.28
N GLN A 314 62.04 -14.78 -72.59
CA GLN A 314 61.04 -14.26 -73.54
C GLN A 314 59.83 -15.19 -73.63
N LEU A 315 60.06 -16.51 -73.69
CA LEU A 315 58.98 -17.49 -73.75
C LEU A 315 58.18 -17.56 -72.42
N ALA A 316 58.83 -17.31 -71.27
CA ALA A 316 58.16 -17.21 -69.97
C ALA A 316 57.16 -16.05 -69.91
N ASP A 317 57.54 -14.89 -70.47
CA ASP A 317 56.69 -13.69 -70.52
C ASP A 317 55.49 -13.90 -71.45
N GLU A 318 55.70 -14.49 -72.64
CA GLU A 318 54.63 -14.84 -73.58
C GLU A 318 53.58 -15.78 -72.95
N ILE A 319 54.00 -16.82 -72.23
CA ILE A 319 53.09 -17.73 -71.51
C ILE A 319 52.33 -16.99 -70.40
N SER A 320 53.02 -16.14 -69.65
CA SER A 320 52.41 -15.38 -68.54
C SER A 320 51.33 -14.42 -69.02
N HIS A 321 51.57 -13.73 -70.15
CA HIS A 321 50.57 -12.88 -70.79
C HIS A 321 49.33 -13.67 -71.24
N LEU A 322 49.53 -14.85 -71.81
CA LEU A 322 48.43 -15.71 -72.26
C LEU A 322 47.61 -16.27 -71.08
N ILE A 323 48.26 -16.66 -69.97
CA ILE A 323 47.57 -17.05 -68.72
C ILE A 323 46.68 -15.92 -68.22
N TYR A 324 47.19 -14.68 -68.17
CA TYR A 324 46.42 -13.52 -67.72
C TYR A 324 45.19 -13.25 -68.61
N ALA A 325 45.36 -13.35 -69.94
CA ALA A 325 44.26 -13.19 -70.88
C ALA A 325 43.15 -14.24 -70.65
N ILE A 326 43.51 -15.51 -70.46
CA ILE A 326 42.55 -16.59 -70.16
C ILE A 326 41.82 -16.33 -68.84
N GLN A 327 42.54 -15.93 -67.78
CA GLN A 327 41.94 -15.63 -66.48
C GLN A 327 40.96 -14.44 -66.56
N SER A 328 41.27 -13.40 -67.34
CA SER A 328 40.38 -12.26 -67.54
C SER A 328 39.05 -12.67 -68.21
N ALA A 329 39.09 -13.57 -69.20
CA ALA A 329 37.89 -14.10 -69.84
C ALA A 329 37.06 -14.97 -68.88
N GLN A 330 37.69 -15.79 -68.04
CA GLN A 330 36.97 -16.52 -66.99
C GLN A 330 36.24 -15.57 -66.02
N GLN A 331 36.86 -14.45 -65.63
CA GLN A 331 36.21 -13.45 -64.77
C GLN A 331 35.01 -12.79 -65.47
N PHE A 332 35.17 -12.39 -66.74
CA PHE A 332 34.08 -11.84 -67.55
C PHE A 332 32.88 -12.78 -67.65
N LEU A 333 33.13 -14.08 -67.88
CA LEU A 333 32.09 -15.11 -67.92
C LEU A 333 31.36 -15.25 -66.58
N ARG A 334 32.09 -15.25 -65.45
CA ARG A 334 31.48 -15.29 -64.10
C ARG A 334 30.58 -14.09 -63.85
N HIS A 335 31.02 -12.88 -64.20
CA HIS A 335 30.21 -11.67 -64.05
C HIS A 335 28.96 -11.69 -64.93
N SER A 336 29.08 -12.15 -66.17
CA SER A 336 27.94 -12.27 -67.09
C SER A 336 26.87 -13.24 -66.56
N ARG A 337 27.30 -14.38 -65.99
CA ARG A 337 26.40 -15.34 -65.33
C ARG A 337 25.71 -14.75 -64.09
N GLN A 338 26.45 -14.03 -63.25
CA GLN A 338 25.89 -13.36 -62.08
C GLN A 338 24.82 -12.33 -62.47
N ARG A 339 25.09 -11.52 -63.50
CA ARG A 339 24.16 -10.52 -64.02
C ARG A 339 22.88 -11.15 -64.57
N LEU A 340 22.98 -12.25 -65.31
CA LEU A 340 21.81 -13.00 -65.79
C LEU A 340 20.93 -13.46 -64.61
N PHE A 341 21.51 -14.07 -63.58
CA PHE A 341 20.75 -14.51 -62.40
C PHE A 341 20.12 -13.34 -61.63
N GLN A 342 20.81 -12.22 -61.51
CA GLN A 342 20.25 -11.02 -60.89
C GLN A 342 19.02 -10.51 -61.67
N PHE A 343 19.12 -10.47 -63.01
CA PHE A 343 18.00 -10.08 -63.86
C PHE A 343 16.79 -11.02 -63.69
N GLN A 344 17.01 -12.34 -63.78
CA GLN A 344 15.95 -13.34 -63.58
C GLN A 344 15.30 -13.21 -62.19
N ARG A 345 16.09 -12.98 -61.15
CA ARG A 345 15.59 -12.77 -59.78
C ARG A 345 14.69 -11.53 -59.71
N PHE A 346 15.14 -10.39 -60.25
CA PHE A 346 14.31 -9.17 -60.24
C PHE A 346 13.04 -9.34 -61.07
N MET A 347 13.09 -10.01 -62.22
CA MET A 347 11.90 -10.28 -63.03
C MET A 347 10.88 -11.16 -62.31
N ARG A 348 11.33 -12.16 -61.53
CA ARG A 348 10.45 -12.96 -60.68
C ARG A 348 9.82 -12.12 -59.57
N LEU A 349 10.62 -11.32 -58.86
CA LEU A 349 10.13 -10.47 -57.77
C LEU A 349 9.12 -9.41 -58.27
N ASN A 350 9.37 -8.85 -59.45
CA ASN A 350 8.45 -7.93 -60.12
C ASN A 350 7.11 -8.61 -60.44
N ASN A 351 7.12 -9.85 -60.95
CA ASN A 351 5.90 -10.61 -61.21
C ASN A 351 5.07 -10.83 -59.92
N GLU A 352 5.73 -11.25 -58.83
CA GLU A 352 5.07 -11.47 -57.54
C GLU A 352 4.51 -10.17 -56.94
N MET A 353 5.14 -9.02 -57.17
CA MET A 353 4.62 -7.70 -56.78
C MET A 353 3.42 -7.29 -57.62
N VAL A 354 3.52 -7.40 -58.96
CA VAL A 354 2.43 -7.09 -59.89
C VAL A 354 1.19 -7.91 -59.54
N GLY A 355 1.32 -9.23 -59.34
CA GLY A 355 0.20 -10.09 -58.98
C GLY A 355 -0.48 -9.72 -57.66
N ARG A 356 0.31 -9.35 -56.62
CA ARG A 356 -0.24 -8.92 -55.32
C ARG A 356 -0.99 -7.60 -55.39
N ILE A 357 -0.45 -6.61 -56.09
CA ILE A 357 -1.10 -5.31 -56.27
C ILE A 357 -2.40 -5.49 -57.07
N GLN A 358 -2.37 -6.29 -58.13
CA GLN A 358 -3.55 -6.61 -58.94
C GLN A 358 -4.67 -7.28 -58.12
N GLN A 359 -4.32 -8.29 -57.33
CA GLN A 359 -5.27 -8.96 -56.44
C GLN A 359 -5.91 -7.98 -55.42
N ARG A 360 -5.12 -7.03 -54.90
CA ARG A 360 -5.63 -5.98 -53.99
C ARG A 360 -6.64 -5.08 -54.70
N PHE A 361 -6.37 -4.68 -55.94
CA PHE A 361 -7.32 -3.90 -56.74
C PHE A 361 -8.61 -4.67 -56.99
N ASP A 362 -8.53 -5.96 -57.35
CA ASP A 362 -9.70 -6.80 -57.62
C ASP A 362 -10.56 -7.00 -56.37
N THR A 363 -9.94 -7.27 -55.21
CA THR A 363 -10.69 -7.46 -53.95
C THR A 363 -11.46 -6.21 -53.55
N LEU A 364 -10.84 -5.03 -53.64
CA LEU A 364 -11.46 -3.75 -53.24
C LEU A 364 -12.48 -3.23 -54.26
N ALA A 365 -12.48 -3.76 -55.49
CA ALA A 365 -13.51 -3.49 -56.49
C ALA A 365 -14.81 -4.29 -56.25
N GLN A 366 -14.76 -5.37 -55.46
CA GLN A 366 -15.87 -6.30 -55.24
C GLN A 366 -16.62 -6.09 -53.90
N VAL A 367 -16.17 -5.16 -53.05
CA VAL A 367 -16.79 -4.89 -51.73
C VAL A 367 -17.90 -3.82 -51.81
N ALA A 368 -18.69 -3.66 -50.73
CA ALA A 368 -19.84 -2.78 -50.66
C ALA A 368 -19.49 -1.29 -50.91
N LEU A 369 -18.31 -0.84 -50.49
CA LEU A 369 -17.73 0.47 -50.82
C LEU A 369 -16.66 0.28 -51.89
N LYS A 370 -17.02 0.47 -53.16
CA LYS A 370 -16.10 0.25 -54.27
C LYS A 370 -15.08 1.38 -54.38
N ILE A 371 -13.80 1.03 -54.51
CA ILE A 371 -12.73 2.01 -54.74
C ILE A 371 -12.39 2.06 -56.23
N GLU A 372 -12.40 3.27 -56.80
CA GLU A 372 -11.77 3.56 -58.09
C GLU A 372 -10.36 4.15 -57.86
N TRP A 373 -9.34 3.48 -58.42
CA TRP A 373 -7.93 3.82 -58.23
C TRP A 373 -7.47 4.88 -59.24
N ASP A 374 -7.69 6.15 -58.91
CA ASP A 374 -7.40 7.30 -59.79
C ASP A 374 -5.92 7.68 -59.85
N VAL A 375 -5.19 7.63 -58.72
CA VAL A 375 -3.79 8.11 -58.64
C VAL A 375 -2.79 6.96 -58.74
N ARG A 376 -2.82 6.01 -57.79
CA ARG A 376 -1.80 4.94 -57.76
C ARG A 376 -2.14 3.79 -58.71
N GLY A 377 -3.40 3.66 -59.13
CA GLY A 377 -3.82 2.74 -60.18
C GLY A 377 -3.17 3.06 -61.54
N GLN A 378 -3.16 4.32 -61.96
CA GLN A 378 -2.52 4.75 -63.20
C GLN A 378 -0.99 4.60 -63.14
N ARG A 379 -0.38 4.91 -61.98
CA ARG A 379 1.06 4.67 -61.76
C ARG A 379 1.40 3.18 -61.88
N PHE A 380 0.58 2.29 -61.33
CA PHE A 380 0.76 0.85 -61.44
C PHE A 380 0.62 0.36 -62.89
N GLN A 381 -0.34 0.86 -63.67
CA GLN A 381 -0.50 0.50 -65.09
C GLN A 381 0.76 0.82 -65.89
N ASN A 382 1.34 2.01 -65.72
CA ASN A 382 2.60 2.41 -66.39
C ASN A 382 3.78 1.50 -65.98
N LEU A 383 3.86 1.12 -64.71
CA LEU A 383 4.89 0.18 -64.23
C LEU A 383 4.67 -1.24 -64.77
N ASN A 384 3.42 -1.67 -64.91
CA ASN A 384 3.08 -2.97 -65.49
C ASN A 384 3.40 -3.03 -67.00
N GLU A 385 3.17 -1.95 -67.75
CA GLU A 385 3.63 -1.83 -69.14
C GLU A 385 5.16 -1.92 -69.23
N THR A 386 5.87 -1.26 -68.32
CA THR A 386 7.34 -1.34 -68.21
C THR A 386 7.80 -2.76 -67.88
N TYR A 387 7.09 -3.46 -67.00
CA TYR A 387 7.32 -4.88 -66.68
C TYR A 387 7.14 -5.77 -67.92
N GLN A 388 6.05 -5.61 -68.66
CA GLN A 388 5.77 -6.37 -69.88
C GLN A 388 6.83 -6.12 -70.96
N ALA A 389 7.26 -4.87 -71.14
CA ALA A 389 8.33 -4.51 -72.08
C ALA A 389 9.69 -5.14 -71.72
N LEU A 390 10.02 -5.23 -70.42
CA LEU A 390 11.22 -5.93 -69.95
C LEU A 390 11.11 -7.46 -70.09
N GLN A 391 9.90 -8.01 -69.97
CA GLN A 391 9.64 -9.43 -70.16
C GLN A 391 9.76 -9.85 -71.63
N SER A 392 9.42 -8.97 -72.57
CA SER A 392 9.52 -9.21 -74.02
C SER A 392 10.92 -9.01 -74.62
N ALA A 393 11.96 -8.82 -73.82
CA ALA A 393 13.32 -8.69 -74.33
C ALA A 393 13.79 -9.99 -75.03
N ASP A 394 14.25 -9.88 -76.28
CA ASP A 394 14.69 -11.02 -77.11
C ASP A 394 15.83 -11.81 -76.44
N LYS A 395 15.68 -13.14 -76.42
CA LYS A 395 16.69 -14.10 -75.96
C LYS A 395 17.41 -14.72 -77.17
N PRO A 396 18.71 -15.05 -77.10
CA PRO A 396 19.62 -14.95 -75.96
C PRO A 396 20.16 -13.52 -75.72
N TYR A 397 20.48 -13.21 -74.46
CA TYR A 397 20.97 -11.91 -74.04
C TYR A 397 22.46 -11.72 -74.34
N LEU A 398 22.80 -10.58 -74.94
CA LEU A 398 24.18 -10.13 -75.03
C LEU A 398 24.71 -9.72 -73.64
N PRO A 399 25.90 -10.20 -73.21
CA PRO A 399 26.50 -9.84 -71.92
C PRO A 399 26.61 -8.34 -71.64
N GLN A 400 26.81 -7.53 -72.68
CA GLN A 400 26.92 -6.07 -72.59
C GLN A 400 25.58 -5.38 -72.27
N VAL A 401 24.46 -6.00 -72.65
CA VAL A 401 23.10 -5.46 -72.47
C VAL A 401 22.53 -5.84 -71.10
N LEU A 402 23.01 -6.94 -70.50
CA LEU A 402 22.51 -7.45 -69.22
C LEU A 402 22.66 -6.46 -68.06
N GLU A 403 23.70 -5.63 -68.04
CA GLU A 403 23.89 -4.61 -67.00
C GLU A 403 22.73 -3.61 -66.97
N ARG A 404 22.37 -3.10 -68.14
CA ARG A 404 21.24 -2.17 -68.30
C ARG A 404 19.91 -2.83 -67.94
N LEU A 405 19.71 -4.09 -68.33
CA LEU A 405 18.49 -4.84 -68.00
C LEU A 405 18.35 -5.11 -66.50
N VAL A 406 19.43 -5.44 -65.79
CA VAL A 406 19.43 -5.58 -64.32
C VAL A 406 19.09 -4.26 -63.64
N GLU A 407 19.66 -3.14 -64.09
CA GLU A 407 19.35 -1.82 -63.54
C GLU A 407 17.87 -1.45 -63.75
N GLN A 408 17.34 -1.67 -64.96
CA GLN A 408 15.93 -1.40 -65.27
C GLN A 408 14.99 -2.28 -64.45
N ALA A 409 15.26 -3.58 -64.32
CA ALA A 409 14.45 -4.49 -63.52
C ALA A 409 14.50 -4.17 -62.01
N SER A 410 15.65 -3.70 -61.51
CA SER A 410 15.82 -3.26 -60.12
C SER A 410 15.08 -1.94 -59.83
N ARG A 411 15.15 -0.95 -60.74
CA ARG A 411 14.38 0.30 -60.61
C ARG A 411 12.88 0.02 -60.58
N LEU A 412 12.40 -0.79 -61.52
CA LEU A 412 11.01 -1.24 -61.57
C LEU A 412 10.58 -1.92 -60.26
N TYR A 413 11.43 -2.78 -59.67
CA TYR A 413 11.15 -3.42 -58.39
C TYR A 413 10.95 -2.42 -57.25
N ASN A 414 11.83 -1.42 -57.15
CA ASN A 414 11.74 -0.39 -56.12
C ASN A 414 10.47 0.46 -56.28
N ASP A 415 10.14 0.84 -57.51
CA ASP A 415 8.92 1.62 -57.81
C ASP A 415 7.65 0.80 -57.51
N LEU A 416 7.62 -0.48 -57.87
CA LEU A 416 6.51 -1.39 -57.53
C LEU A 416 6.38 -1.59 -56.01
N LEU A 417 7.50 -1.65 -55.28
CA LEU A 417 7.49 -1.78 -53.82
C LEU A 417 6.91 -0.53 -53.13
N GLU A 418 7.16 0.67 -53.67
CA GLU A 418 6.54 1.90 -53.17
C GLU A 418 5.03 1.89 -53.38
N VAL A 419 4.58 1.50 -54.59
CA VAL A 419 3.16 1.40 -54.93
C VAL A 419 2.46 0.32 -54.11
N ASP A 420 3.10 -0.83 -53.83
CA ASP A 420 2.55 -1.87 -52.96
C ASP A 420 2.27 -1.33 -51.54
N LYS A 421 3.21 -0.59 -50.95
CA LYS A 421 3.02 0.01 -49.62
C LYS A 421 1.84 1.00 -49.61
N GLN A 422 1.82 1.92 -50.57
CA GLN A 422 0.78 2.95 -50.64
C GLN A 422 -0.62 2.35 -50.83
N THR A 423 -0.74 1.36 -51.72
CA THR A 423 -2.03 0.69 -51.97
C THR A 423 -2.45 -0.19 -50.79
N ALA A 424 -1.51 -0.76 -50.03
CA ALA A 424 -1.80 -1.49 -48.79
C ALA A 424 -2.34 -0.57 -47.68
N ASP A 425 -1.77 0.62 -47.52
CA ASP A 425 -2.25 1.61 -46.53
C ASP A 425 -3.67 2.08 -46.85
N VAL A 426 -3.96 2.31 -48.13
CA VAL A 426 -5.32 2.64 -48.60
C VAL A 426 -6.31 1.51 -48.29
N ALA A 427 -5.92 0.25 -48.54
CA ALA A 427 -6.73 -0.92 -48.22
C ALA A 427 -7.01 -1.06 -46.71
N ALA A 428 -6.02 -0.80 -45.87
CA ALA A 428 -6.17 -0.86 -44.42
C ALA A 428 -7.15 0.20 -43.89
N ARG A 429 -7.05 1.44 -44.41
CA ARG A 429 -7.96 2.54 -44.07
C ARG A 429 -9.39 2.24 -44.53
N HIS A 430 -9.55 1.70 -45.74
CA HIS A 430 -10.86 1.27 -46.25
C HIS A 430 -11.50 0.20 -45.35
N HIS A 431 -10.76 -0.85 -44.99
CA HIS A 431 -11.28 -1.89 -44.11
C HIS A 431 -11.63 -1.38 -42.70
N ALA A 432 -10.87 -0.40 -42.20
CA ALA A 432 -11.20 0.28 -40.93
C ALA A 432 -12.49 1.11 -41.04
N CYS A 433 -12.69 1.84 -42.14
CA CYS A 433 -13.95 2.52 -42.43
C CYS A 433 -15.13 1.53 -42.44
N GLU A 434 -15.02 0.41 -43.15
CA GLU A 434 -16.08 -0.60 -43.22
C GLU A 434 -16.45 -1.13 -41.83
N LYS A 435 -15.45 -1.47 -41.01
CA LYS A 435 -15.69 -1.91 -39.62
C LYS A 435 -16.38 -0.84 -38.77
N MET A 436 -16.00 0.42 -38.90
CA MET A 436 -16.63 1.52 -38.17
C MET A 436 -18.06 1.77 -38.65
N ILE A 437 -18.31 1.72 -39.96
CA ILE A 437 -19.66 1.85 -40.53
C ILE A 437 -20.54 0.69 -40.07
N ASP A 438 -19.97 -0.51 -39.95
CA ASP A 438 -20.67 -1.70 -39.49
C ASP A 438 -20.94 -1.74 -37.98
N SER A 439 -20.36 -0.81 -37.22
CA SER A 439 -20.53 -0.71 -35.76
C SER A 439 -21.97 -0.32 -35.38
N PRO A 440 -22.46 -0.76 -34.20
CA PRO A 440 -23.80 -0.38 -33.73
C PRO A 440 -23.93 1.14 -33.50
N GLU A 441 -22.84 1.85 -33.24
CA GLU A 441 -22.80 3.30 -33.04
C GLU A 441 -23.27 4.06 -34.29
N ILE A 442 -22.84 3.62 -35.47
CA ILE A 442 -23.20 4.22 -36.77
C ILE A 442 -24.47 3.59 -37.33
N LYS A 443 -24.62 2.26 -37.31
CA LYS A 443 -25.82 1.57 -37.84
C LYS A 443 -27.11 1.99 -37.16
N ASN A 444 -27.09 2.13 -35.84
CA ASN A 444 -28.28 2.50 -35.07
C ASN A 444 -28.35 4.01 -34.78
N ALA A 445 -27.52 4.82 -35.45
CA ALA A 445 -27.42 6.27 -35.23
C ALA A 445 -28.76 7.00 -35.24
N ASN A 446 -29.61 6.69 -36.21
CA ASN A 446 -30.95 7.29 -36.30
C ASN A 446 -31.80 7.04 -35.04
N GLN A 447 -31.86 5.80 -34.56
CA GLN A 447 -32.70 5.41 -33.43
C GLN A 447 -32.23 6.08 -32.14
N TRP A 448 -30.92 6.12 -31.90
CA TRP A 448 -30.42 6.69 -30.66
C TRP A 448 -30.40 8.23 -30.70
N ILE A 449 -30.17 8.88 -31.84
CA ILE A 449 -30.34 10.33 -31.99
C ILE A 449 -31.78 10.74 -31.65
N GLU A 450 -32.78 9.97 -32.10
CA GLU A 450 -34.18 10.19 -31.75
C GLU A 450 -34.42 10.02 -30.24
N SER A 451 -33.84 8.99 -29.61
CA SER A 451 -33.90 8.83 -28.16
C SER A 451 -33.21 9.98 -27.39
N ALA A 452 -32.13 10.55 -27.94
CA ALA A 452 -31.46 11.71 -27.37
C ALA A 452 -32.29 12.99 -27.47
N LYS A 453 -33.05 13.18 -28.57
CA LYS A 453 -34.04 14.27 -28.69
C LYS A 453 -35.12 14.17 -27.61
N ASN A 454 -35.70 12.98 -27.48
CA ASN A 454 -36.72 12.72 -26.46
C ASN A 454 -36.18 12.99 -25.04
N LEU A 455 -34.93 12.63 -24.78
CA LEU A 455 -34.27 12.89 -23.50
C LEU A 455 -34.02 14.40 -23.29
N ALA A 456 -33.58 15.13 -24.31
CA ALA A 456 -33.37 16.57 -24.25
C ALA A 456 -34.66 17.32 -23.90
N ASP A 457 -35.77 16.96 -24.56
CA ASP A 457 -37.09 17.52 -24.27
C ASP A 457 -37.59 17.20 -22.86
N ALA A 458 -37.34 15.97 -22.39
CA ALA A 458 -37.76 15.53 -21.05
C ALA A 458 -37.01 16.23 -19.90
N ILE A 459 -35.77 16.66 -20.14
CA ILE A 459 -34.87 17.28 -19.16
C ILE A 459 -35.08 18.79 -19.08
N ARG A 460 -35.48 19.43 -20.18
CA ARG A 460 -35.70 20.87 -20.31
C ARG A 460 -36.49 21.52 -19.16
N PRO A 461 -37.56 20.90 -18.60
CA PRO A 461 -38.34 21.50 -17.51
C PRO A 461 -37.64 21.54 -16.15
N TYR A 462 -36.50 20.87 -15.96
CA TYR A 462 -35.82 20.73 -14.67
C TYR A 462 -34.64 21.74 -14.54
N ASP A 463 -34.38 22.27 -13.32
CA ASP A 463 -33.27 23.22 -13.07
C ASP A 463 -31.89 22.59 -13.30
N SER A 464 -31.03 23.23 -14.10
CA SER A 464 -29.64 22.82 -14.46
C SER A 464 -28.74 22.39 -13.29
N ARG A 465 -29.08 22.77 -12.05
CA ARG A 465 -28.36 22.41 -10.83
C ARG A 465 -28.71 21.02 -10.27
N ASN A 466 -29.70 20.33 -10.84
CA ASN A 466 -30.05 18.96 -10.44
C ASN A 466 -29.08 17.91 -11.00
N TRP A 467 -28.21 18.29 -11.94
CA TRP A 467 -27.28 17.38 -12.60
C TRP A 467 -25.85 17.53 -12.07
N PRO A 468 -25.08 16.42 -11.98
CA PRO A 468 -23.69 16.46 -11.52
C PRO A 468 -22.78 17.35 -12.38
N ASN A 469 -22.99 17.35 -13.70
CA ASN A 469 -22.28 18.18 -14.65
C ASN A 469 -23.23 19.16 -15.34
N ARG A 470 -23.27 20.40 -14.84
CA ARG A 470 -24.14 21.47 -15.34
C ARG A 470 -23.88 21.82 -16.80
N GLU A 471 -22.60 21.91 -17.19
CA GLU A 471 -22.21 22.21 -18.56
C GLU A 471 -22.59 21.08 -19.52
N GLY A 472 -22.55 19.82 -19.04
CA GLY A 472 -22.97 18.65 -19.81
C GLY A 472 -24.42 18.73 -20.28
N VAL A 473 -25.34 19.19 -19.43
CA VAL A 473 -26.77 19.32 -19.78
C VAL A 473 -27.05 20.57 -20.59
N LEU A 474 -26.42 21.70 -20.28
CA LEU A 474 -26.57 22.95 -21.04
C LEU A 474 -26.02 22.82 -22.48
N SER A 475 -24.96 22.06 -22.67
CA SER A 475 -24.35 21.79 -23.98
C SER A 475 -24.95 20.59 -24.70
N PHE A 476 -25.82 19.81 -24.05
CA PHE A 476 -26.36 18.55 -24.59
C PHE A 476 -27.11 18.76 -25.91
N GLU A 477 -27.99 19.76 -25.96
CA GLU A 477 -28.79 20.08 -27.15
C GLU A 477 -27.92 20.60 -28.31
N LYS A 478 -26.94 21.45 -28.00
CA LYS A 478 -25.97 21.94 -29.00
C LYS A 478 -25.14 20.80 -29.58
N LYS A 479 -24.62 19.91 -28.73
CA LYS A 479 -23.86 18.73 -29.15
C LYS A 479 -24.70 17.74 -29.96
N LEU A 480 -25.98 17.58 -29.60
CA LEU A 480 -26.93 16.77 -30.37
C LEU A 480 -27.13 17.34 -31.79
N GLN A 481 -27.28 18.66 -31.92
CA GLN A 481 -27.38 19.33 -33.22
C GLN A 481 -26.11 19.18 -34.06
N GLU A 482 -24.94 19.36 -33.45
CA GLU A 482 -23.64 19.13 -34.11
C GLU A 482 -23.50 17.68 -34.59
N LEU A 483 -23.91 16.72 -33.76
CA LEU A 483 -23.86 15.31 -34.08
C LEU A 483 -24.82 14.94 -35.22
N GLU A 484 -26.04 15.49 -35.22
CA GLU A 484 -26.99 15.33 -36.32
C GLU A 484 -26.46 15.88 -37.65
N MET A 485 -25.83 17.05 -37.62
CA MET A 485 -25.22 17.64 -38.80
C MET A 485 -24.09 16.75 -39.34
N ASN A 486 -23.23 16.26 -38.46
CA ASN A 486 -22.13 15.37 -38.82
C ASN A 486 -22.63 14.00 -39.33
N PHE A 487 -23.73 13.48 -38.76
CA PHE A 487 -24.36 12.26 -39.25
C PHE A 487 -24.97 12.42 -40.64
N ARG A 488 -25.60 13.57 -40.94
CA ARG A 488 -26.09 13.88 -42.29
C ARG A 488 -24.95 13.95 -43.30
N LEU A 489 -23.85 14.62 -42.95
CA LEU A 489 -22.66 14.74 -43.79
C LEU A 489 -22.00 13.37 -44.03
N LEU A 490 -21.96 12.51 -43.01
CA LEU A 490 -21.50 11.12 -43.14
C LEU A 490 -22.38 10.32 -44.12
N ASN A 491 -23.71 10.38 -43.97
CA ASN A 491 -24.63 9.67 -44.86
C ASN A 491 -24.55 10.17 -46.31
N GLU A 492 -24.38 11.48 -46.52
CA GLU A 492 -24.19 12.05 -47.85
C GLU A 492 -22.91 11.51 -48.51
N LYS A 493 -21.79 11.44 -47.77
CA LYS A 493 -20.53 10.88 -48.27
C LYS A 493 -20.61 9.37 -48.53
N LEU A 494 -21.30 8.62 -47.66
CA LEU A 494 -21.46 7.17 -47.79
C LEU A 494 -22.52 6.74 -48.82
N SER A 495 -23.41 7.65 -49.24
CA SER A 495 -24.43 7.37 -50.27
C SER A 495 -23.85 7.13 -51.67
N LYS A 496 -22.59 7.54 -51.89
CA LYS A 496 -21.87 7.31 -53.15
C LYS A 496 -21.35 5.86 -53.17
N GLN A 497 -21.90 5.05 -54.08
CA GLN A 497 -21.54 3.63 -54.23
C GLN A 497 -20.09 3.41 -54.71
N THR A 498 -19.46 4.42 -55.31
CA THR A 498 -18.06 4.44 -55.75
C THR A 498 -17.32 5.60 -55.10
N ILE A 499 -16.15 5.32 -54.54
CA ILE A 499 -15.28 6.27 -53.86
C ILE A 499 -13.95 6.32 -54.61
N LEU A 500 -13.46 7.54 -54.87
CA LEU A 500 -12.13 7.73 -55.44
C LEU A 500 -11.07 7.46 -54.37
N GLU A 501 -9.98 6.81 -54.75
CA GLU A 501 -8.84 6.52 -53.87
C GLU A 501 -8.37 7.79 -53.12
N SER A 502 -8.25 8.90 -53.83
CA SER A 502 -7.84 10.20 -53.29
C SER A 502 -8.72 10.72 -52.14
N SER A 503 -9.97 10.26 -52.05
CA SER A 503 -10.96 10.70 -51.05
C SER A 503 -11.11 9.75 -49.85
N ILE A 504 -10.44 8.60 -49.83
CA ILE A 504 -10.55 7.61 -48.74
C ILE A 504 -10.05 8.16 -47.41
N GLU A 505 -9.00 8.98 -47.42
CA GLU A 505 -8.45 9.60 -46.21
C GLU A 505 -9.45 10.60 -45.60
N ASP A 506 -10.07 11.43 -46.43
CA ASP A 506 -11.12 12.35 -45.99
C ASP A 506 -12.36 11.62 -45.46
N ILE A 507 -12.75 10.51 -46.10
CA ILE A 507 -13.88 9.69 -45.64
C ILE A 507 -13.54 9.00 -44.33
N PHE A 508 -12.33 8.45 -44.19
CA PHE A 508 -11.85 7.87 -42.94
C PHE A 508 -11.89 8.87 -41.79
N HIS A 509 -11.41 10.10 -42.00
CA HIS A 509 -11.48 11.15 -40.98
C HIS A 509 -12.91 11.53 -40.61
N VAL A 510 -13.83 11.58 -41.57
CA VAL A 510 -15.24 11.86 -41.30
C VAL A 510 -15.90 10.71 -40.53
N VAL A 511 -15.64 9.46 -40.90
CA VAL A 511 -16.17 8.25 -40.22
C VAL A 511 -15.62 8.14 -38.81
N ASP A 512 -14.30 8.24 -38.61
CA ASP A 512 -13.65 8.16 -37.30
C ASP A 512 -14.07 9.34 -36.40
N GLY A 513 -14.13 10.55 -36.96
CA GLY A 513 -14.59 11.75 -36.24
C GLY A 513 -16.02 11.59 -35.71
N PHE A 514 -16.94 11.13 -36.57
CA PHE A 514 -18.32 10.86 -36.16
C PHE A 514 -18.39 9.72 -35.15
N TYR A 515 -17.68 8.61 -35.37
CA TYR A 515 -17.66 7.47 -34.47
C TYR A 515 -17.23 7.89 -33.06
N ARG A 516 -16.10 8.59 -32.91
CA ARG A 516 -15.62 9.08 -31.60
C ARG A 516 -16.60 10.03 -30.93
N GLN A 517 -17.17 10.95 -31.70
CA GLN A 517 -18.17 11.89 -31.19
C GLN A 517 -19.43 11.14 -30.70
N SER A 518 -19.88 10.12 -31.44
CA SER A 518 -21.04 9.29 -31.10
C SER A 518 -20.82 8.47 -29.82
N VAL A 519 -19.65 7.85 -29.66
CA VAL A 519 -19.30 7.09 -28.46
C VAL A 519 -19.30 8.01 -27.23
N SER A 520 -18.61 9.14 -27.30
CA SER A 520 -18.56 10.09 -26.17
C SER A 520 -19.92 10.69 -25.84
N PHE A 521 -20.72 11.03 -26.86
CA PHE A 521 -22.06 11.56 -26.65
C PHE A 521 -23.00 10.51 -26.03
N ARG A 522 -22.88 9.24 -26.43
CA ARG A 522 -23.66 8.14 -25.85
C ARG A 522 -23.36 7.91 -24.38
N GLU A 523 -22.10 7.98 -23.97
CA GLU A 523 -21.72 7.92 -22.55
C GLU A 523 -22.35 9.07 -21.76
N GLN A 524 -22.28 10.30 -22.30
CA GLN A 524 -22.91 11.47 -21.70
C GLN A 524 -24.43 11.29 -21.59
N MET A 525 -25.07 10.83 -22.65
CA MET A 525 -26.52 10.55 -22.71
C MET A 525 -26.94 9.53 -21.64
N ASN A 526 -26.23 8.41 -21.52
CA ASN A 526 -26.54 7.35 -20.54
C ASN A 526 -26.49 7.87 -19.09
N VAL A 527 -25.46 8.66 -18.76
CA VAL A 527 -25.32 9.28 -17.43
C VAL A 527 -26.49 10.21 -17.15
N ILE A 528 -26.83 11.06 -18.13
CA ILE A 528 -27.93 12.01 -18.03
C ILE A 528 -29.27 11.27 -17.87
N GLU A 529 -29.50 10.20 -18.63
CA GLU A 529 -30.72 9.38 -18.56
C GLU A 529 -30.87 8.70 -17.19
N GLN A 530 -29.79 8.13 -16.66
CA GLN A 530 -29.81 7.49 -15.34
C GLN A 530 -30.15 8.51 -14.23
N VAL A 531 -29.54 9.70 -14.28
CA VAL A 531 -29.83 10.79 -13.34
C VAL A 531 -31.29 11.26 -13.49
N PHE A 532 -31.78 11.40 -14.72
CA PHE A 532 -33.15 11.79 -15.00
C PHE A 532 -34.17 10.78 -14.41
N ARG A 533 -33.98 9.48 -14.64
CA ARG A 533 -34.83 8.42 -14.05
C ARG A 533 -34.88 8.50 -12.52
N ASN A 534 -33.72 8.75 -11.90
CA ASN A 534 -33.63 8.92 -10.45
C ASN A 534 -34.35 10.19 -9.96
N LEU A 535 -34.22 11.32 -10.67
CA LEU A 535 -34.92 12.56 -10.36
C LEU A 535 -36.43 12.40 -10.43
N VAL A 536 -36.95 11.80 -11.50
CA VAL A 536 -38.40 11.54 -11.67
C VAL A 536 -38.93 10.66 -10.54
N THR A 537 -38.20 9.60 -10.18
CA THR A 537 -38.60 8.69 -9.10
C THR A 537 -38.63 9.42 -7.75
N ARG A 538 -37.61 10.22 -7.45
CA ARG A 538 -37.55 11.02 -6.21
C ARG A 538 -38.63 12.08 -6.14
N GLU A 539 -38.96 12.72 -7.27
CA GLU A 539 -40.04 13.71 -7.35
C GLU A 539 -41.39 13.06 -7.06
N LYS A 540 -41.70 11.91 -7.68
CA LYS A 540 -42.93 11.14 -7.42
C LYS A 540 -43.05 10.75 -5.95
N ASN A 541 -41.98 10.24 -5.35
CA ASN A 541 -41.97 9.86 -3.93
C ASN A 541 -42.18 11.08 -3.02
N SER A 542 -41.54 12.22 -3.33
CA SER A 542 -41.70 13.45 -2.54
C SER A 542 -43.11 14.02 -2.62
N LEU A 543 -43.75 13.98 -3.79
CA LEU A 543 -45.14 14.39 -3.97
C LEU A 543 -46.12 13.47 -3.23
N ALA A 544 -45.86 12.16 -3.22
CA ALA A 544 -46.65 11.21 -2.43
C ALA A 544 -46.54 11.52 -0.93
N LEU A 545 -45.32 11.76 -0.43
CA LEU A 545 -45.05 12.13 0.96
C LEU A 545 -45.72 13.46 1.35
N LEU A 546 -45.69 14.46 0.47
CA LEU A 546 -46.37 15.74 0.69
C LEU A 546 -47.87 15.56 0.84
N LYS A 547 -48.49 14.74 -0.02
CA LYS A 547 -49.92 14.44 0.05
C LYS A 547 -50.30 13.70 1.34
N THR A 548 -49.50 12.70 1.75
CA THR A 548 -49.75 11.97 3.00
C THR A 548 -49.60 12.87 4.22
N ALA A 549 -48.55 13.69 4.27
CA ALA A 549 -48.31 14.62 5.37
C ALA A 549 -49.43 15.66 5.49
N ARG A 550 -49.90 16.22 4.37
CA ARG A 550 -51.02 17.16 4.35
C ARG A 550 -52.31 16.53 4.89
N ASN A 551 -52.60 15.28 4.50
CA ASN A 551 -53.78 14.56 5.00
C ASN A 551 -53.69 14.30 6.51
N GLN A 552 -52.54 13.88 7.01
CA GLN A 552 -52.32 13.66 8.45
C GLN A 552 -52.43 14.97 9.23
N PHE A 553 -51.87 16.06 8.69
CA PHE A 553 -51.99 17.38 9.29
C PHE A 553 -53.45 17.84 9.39
N ALA A 554 -54.24 17.66 8.33
CA ALA A 554 -55.68 17.97 8.36
C ALA A 554 -56.42 17.17 9.45
N GLN A 555 -56.09 15.89 9.65
CA GLN A 555 -56.66 15.08 10.75
C GLN A 555 -56.26 15.62 12.13
N ILE A 556 -54.98 15.96 12.34
CA ILE A 556 -54.50 16.56 13.59
C ILE A 556 -55.21 17.88 13.86
N THR A 557 -55.35 18.73 12.85
CA THR A 557 -56.07 20.01 12.94
C THR A 557 -57.50 19.81 13.44
N LEU A 558 -58.23 18.81 12.94
CA LEU A 558 -59.59 18.51 13.41
C LEU A 558 -59.61 18.15 14.90
N PHE A 559 -58.69 17.30 15.37
CA PHE A 559 -58.60 16.95 16.79
C PHE A 559 -58.27 18.16 17.66
N VAL A 560 -57.30 18.98 17.25
CA VAL A 560 -56.85 20.15 18.01
C VAL A 560 -57.94 21.20 18.12
N LEU A 561 -58.67 21.49 17.04
CA LEU A 561 -59.78 22.45 17.05
C LEU A 561 -61.01 21.94 17.82
N SER A 562 -61.22 20.61 17.87
CA SER A 562 -62.29 20.02 18.69
C SER A 562 -62.03 20.15 20.20
N GLN A 563 -60.80 20.48 20.60
CA GLN A 563 -60.40 20.58 22.00
C GLN A 563 -60.42 22.03 22.51
N PRO A 564 -61.29 22.38 23.48
CA PRO A 564 -61.48 23.76 23.91
C PRO A 564 -60.22 24.40 24.53
N LEU A 565 -59.32 23.60 25.11
CA LEU A 565 -58.05 24.08 25.68
C LEU A 565 -57.04 24.58 24.65
N LEU A 566 -57.12 24.07 23.42
CA LEU A 566 -56.13 24.29 22.37
C LEU A 566 -56.64 25.12 21.21
N ALA A 567 -57.95 25.10 20.94
CA ALA A 567 -58.54 25.74 19.76
C ALA A 567 -58.02 27.17 19.53
N GLU A 568 -58.09 28.04 20.55
CA GLU A 568 -57.65 29.44 20.45
C GLU A 568 -56.11 29.59 20.35
N LYS A 569 -55.34 28.69 20.98
CA LYS A 569 -53.87 28.77 21.03
C LYS A 569 -53.19 28.22 19.77
N ALA A 570 -53.80 27.21 19.14
CA ALA A 570 -53.21 26.50 18.01
C ALA A 570 -53.68 27.04 16.64
N GLU A 571 -54.81 27.76 16.57
CA GLU A 571 -55.40 28.23 15.30
C GLU A 571 -54.41 29.02 14.44
N LYS A 572 -53.70 29.99 15.03
CA LYS A 572 -52.70 30.80 14.31
C LYS A 572 -51.54 29.97 13.77
N GLU A 573 -51.08 28.99 14.54
CA GLU A 573 -49.98 28.10 14.15
C GLU A 573 -50.42 27.11 13.05
N ILE A 574 -51.66 26.62 13.11
CA ILE A 574 -52.27 25.77 12.08
C ILE A 574 -52.35 26.51 10.74
N VAL A 575 -52.82 27.76 10.73
CA VAL A 575 -52.91 28.57 9.50
C VAL A 575 -51.51 28.80 8.88
N GLN A 576 -50.50 29.03 9.71
CA GLN A 576 -49.11 29.18 9.25
C GLN A 576 -48.57 27.89 8.62
N LEU A 577 -48.83 26.74 9.24
CA LEU A 577 -48.38 25.44 8.73
C LEU A 577 -49.13 25.05 7.44
N ASP A 578 -50.43 25.30 7.34
CA ASP A 578 -51.21 25.06 6.11
C ASP A 578 -50.70 25.91 4.93
N HIS A 579 -50.43 27.20 5.18
CA HIS A 579 -49.84 28.07 4.16
C HIS A 579 -48.47 27.55 3.68
N ARG A 580 -47.65 26.97 4.58
CA ARG A 580 -46.37 26.37 4.20
C ARG A 580 -46.56 25.10 3.36
N PHE A 581 -47.63 24.32 3.56
CA PHE A 581 -47.97 23.21 2.65
C PHE A 581 -48.29 23.72 1.24
N ASP A 582 -49.05 24.81 1.10
CA ASP A 582 -49.34 25.43 -0.21
C ASP A 582 -48.07 25.94 -0.91
N LEU A 583 -47.18 26.60 -0.17
CA LEU A 583 -45.88 27.02 -0.70
C LEU A 583 -45.02 25.82 -1.14
N CYS A 584 -45.08 24.71 -0.40
CA CYS A 584 -44.38 23.49 -0.76
C CYS A 584 -44.96 22.87 -2.05
N GLU A 585 -46.28 22.74 -2.15
CA GLU A 585 -46.98 22.22 -3.35
C GLU A 585 -46.68 23.05 -4.60
N THR A 586 -46.78 24.38 -4.50
CA THR A 586 -46.45 25.29 -5.60
C THR A 586 -44.98 25.18 -6.01
N SER A 587 -44.06 24.99 -5.07
CA SER A 587 -42.63 24.78 -5.37
C SER A 587 -42.38 23.49 -6.16
N PHE A 588 -43.09 22.39 -5.87
CA PHE A 588 -42.97 21.15 -6.64
C PHE A 588 -43.59 21.26 -8.03
N ARG A 589 -44.64 22.07 -8.23
CA ARG A 589 -45.20 22.35 -9.57
C ARG A 589 -44.23 23.12 -10.46
N GLN A 590 -43.39 23.99 -9.90
CA GLN A 590 -42.39 24.77 -10.64
C GLN A 590 -41.06 24.01 -10.77
N ARG A 591 -40.97 23.03 -11.68
CA ARG A 591 -39.77 22.18 -11.87
C ARG A 591 -38.50 22.94 -12.22
N GLU A 592 -38.64 24.08 -12.88
CA GLU A 592 -37.53 24.92 -13.37
C GLU A 592 -36.80 25.69 -12.26
N LYS A 593 -37.43 25.88 -11.10
CA LYS A 593 -36.89 26.66 -9.98
C LYS A 593 -36.49 25.76 -8.83
N ASP A 594 -35.28 25.97 -8.30
CA ASP A 594 -34.68 25.23 -7.19
C ASP A 594 -34.43 23.74 -7.49
N THR A 595 -33.45 23.15 -6.80
CA THR A 595 -33.15 21.73 -6.94
C THR A 595 -34.19 20.87 -6.21
N LEU A 596 -34.45 19.67 -6.72
CA LEU A 596 -35.36 18.71 -6.11
C LEU A 596 -34.95 18.37 -4.67
N ALA A 597 -33.64 18.25 -4.43
CA ALA A 597 -33.10 17.99 -3.09
C ALA A 597 -33.44 19.11 -2.09
N ARG A 598 -33.39 20.39 -2.52
CA ARG A 598 -33.80 21.52 -1.68
C ARG A 598 -35.30 21.49 -1.39
N LYS A 599 -36.13 21.16 -2.39
CA LYS A 599 -37.59 21.02 -2.20
C LYS A 599 -37.93 19.89 -1.24
N GLN A 600 -37.25 18.74 -1.38
CA GLN A 600 -37.39 17.61 -0.47
C GLN A 600 -36.97 17.96 0.96
N SER A 601 -35.86 18.68 1.14
CA SER A 601 -35.42 19.15 2.46
C SER A 601 -36.43 20.11 3.09
N ARG A 602 -37.00 21.05 2.32
CA ARG A 602 -38.09 21.92 2.81
C ARG A 602 -39.33 21.14 3.21
N LEU A 603 -39.71 20.10 2.46
CA LEU A 603 -40.81 19.21 2.80
C LEU A 603 -40.54 18.46 4.12
N GLN A 604 -39.35 17.87 4.27
CA GLN A 604 -38.97 17.15 5.50
C GLN A 604 -38.94 18.08 6.70
N GLN A 605 -38.46 19.32 6.53
CA GLN A 605 -38.49 20.33 7.59
C GLN A 605 -39.94 20.70 7.95
N LEU A 606 -40.82 20.87 6.96
CA LEU A 606 -42.25 21.12 7.22
C LEU A 606 -42.90 19.97 8.00
N ILE A 607 -42.64 18.71 7.61
CA ILE A 607 -43.14 17.53 8.34
C ILE A 607 -42.65 17.54 9.78
N TYR A 608 -41.36 17.80 10.00
CA TYR A 608 -40.77 17.88 11.33
C TYR A 608 -41.40 19.00 12.18
N ASP A 609 -41.62 20.19 11.61
CA ASP A 609 -42.25 21.30 12.32
C ASP A 609 -43.69 20.97 12.72
N VAL A 610 -44.43 20.26 11.87
CA VAL A 610 -45.77 19.75 12.17
C VAL A 610 -45.73 18.71 13.28
N GLU A 611 -44.81 17.75 13.22
CA GLU A 611 -44.62 16.75 14.29
C GLU A 611 -44.33 17.43 15.64
N GLN A 612 -43.45 18.43 15.66
CA GLN A 612 -43.13 19.17 16.87
C GLN A 612 -44.33 19.97 17.40
N ALA A 613 -45.09 20.64 16.53
CA ALA A 613 -46.30 21.35 16.93
C ALA A 613 -47.34 20.39 17.53
N ALA A 614 -47.62 19.28 16.84
CA ALA A 614 -48.61 18.32 17.27
C ALA A 614 -48.22 17.60 18.58
N ASN A 615 -46.95 17.21 18.75
CA ASN A 615 -46.46 16.65 20.02
C ASN A 615 -46.54 17.66 21.18
N ARG A 616 -46.28 18.95 20.92
CA ARG A 616 -46.45 20.02 21.93
C ARG A 616 -47.91 20.19 22.32
N TRP A 617 -48.83 20.28 21.34
CA TRP A 617 -50.27 20.39 21.61
C TRP A 617 -50.79 19.18 22.40
N MET A 618 -50.40 17.98 22.01
CA MET A 618 -50.73 16.75 22.72
C MET A 618 -50.18 16.74 24.16
N ALA A 619 -48.96 17.26 24.40
CA ALA A 619 -48.39 17.35 25.74
C ALA A 619 -49.16 18.31 26.66
N ILE A 620 -49.72 19.39 26.11
CA ILE A 620 -50.56 20.31 26.88
C ILE A 620 -51.82 19.60 27.37
N VAL A 621 -52.52 18.88 26.48
CA VAL A 621 -53.76 18.14 26.82
C VAL A 621 -53.47 16.98 27.76
N GLU A 622 -52.38 16.27 27.55
CA GLU A 622 -51.95 15.18 28.43
C GLU A 622 -51.65 15.65 29.85
N ASN A 623 -50.88 16.74 30.00
CA ASN A 623 -50.60 17.29 31.33
C ASN A 623 -51.88 17.72 32.04
N ASP A 624 -52.83 18.30 31.30
CA ASP A 624 -54.13 18.66 31.86
C ASP A 624 -54.96 17.42 32.21
N CYS A 625 -54.95 16.39 31.37
CA CYS A 625 -55.62 15.11 31.63
C CYS A 625 -55.06 14.43 32.88
N LEU A 626 -53.74 14.43 33.05
CA LEU A 626 -53.09 13.87 34.23
C LEU A 626 -53.46 14.64 35.50
N LYS A 627 -53.52 15.98 35.44
CA LYS A 627 -54.02 16.80 36.56
C LYS A 627 -55.46 16.44 36.89
N LEU A 628 -56.31 16.36 35.87
CA LEU A 628 -57.71 16.02 36.01
C LEU A 628 -57.92 14.64 36.65
N LEU A 629 -57.17 13.64 36.20
CA LEU A 629 -57.22 12.28 36.77
C LEU A 629 -56.63 12.24 38.19
N ASN A 630 -55.55 12.97 38.49
CA ASN A 630 -55.03 13.07 39.85
C ASN A 630 -56.03 13.74 40.80
N ASP A 631 -56.76 14.74 40.34
CA ASP A 631 -57.80 15.40 41.14
C ASP A 631 -59.02 14.49 41.30
N LEU A 632 -59.37 13.71 40.28
CA LEU A 632 -60.39 12.66 40.37
C LEU A 632 -59.99 11.58 41.39
N GLU A 633 -58.73 11.13 41.39
CA GLU A 633 -58.18 10.17 42.35
C GLU A 633 -58.32 10.68 43.78
N LYS A 634 -57.88 11.91 44.06
CA LYS A 634 -58.05 12.54 45.38
C LYS A 634 -59.52 12.65 45.82
N ARG A 635 -60.44 12.89 44.89
CA ARG A 635 -61.88 12.97 45.17
C ARG A 635 -62.45 11.59 45.51
N VAL A 636 -62.10 10.57 44.73
CA VAL A 636 -62.50 9.19 45.00
C VAL A 636 -61.94 8.72 46.33
N ASP A 637 -60.66 9.00 46.64
CA ASP A 637 -60.04 8.65 47.92
C ASP A 637 -60.74 9.32 49.11
N ARG A 638 -61.13 10.59 48.97
CA ARG A 638 -61.89 11.32 50.01
C ARG A 638 -63.26 10.68 50.26
N LEU A 639 -63.94 10.22 49.21
CA LEU A 639 -65.23 9.54 49.33
C LEU A 639 -65.07 8.16 49.97
N ASP A 640 -64.07 7.39 49.56
CA ASP A 640 -63.76 6.07 50.12
C ASP A 640 -63.36 6.13 51.62
N GLN A 641 -62.80 7.26 52.10
CA GLN A 641 -62.51 7.48 53.53
C GLN A 641 -63.76 7.66 54.40
N ILE A 642 -64.88 8.12 53.83
CA ILE A 642 -66.10 8.40 54.57
C ILE A 642 -66.91 7.11 54.76
N ALA A 643 -67.14 6.37 53.67
CA ALA A 643 -67.84 5.09 53.68
C ALA A 643 -67.59 4.30 52.39
N THR A 644 -67.86 3.00 52.42
CA THR A 644 -67.89 2.16 51.22
C THR A 644 -69.15 2.46 50.41
N LEU A 645 -69.02 3.24 49.33
CA LEU A 645 -70.14 3.68 48.48
C LEU A 645 -70.23 2.86 47.19
N GLU A 646 -71.42 2.33 46.89
CA GLU A 646 -71.73 1.63 45.64
C GLU A 646 -72.50 2.55 44.68
N ASP A 647 -71.77 3.30 43.85
CA ASP A 647 -72.34 4.21 42.84
C ASP A 647 -71.71 3.98 41.45
N PRO A 648 -72.51 3.93 40.36
CA PRO A 648 -72.01 3.80 39.00
C PRO A 648 -70.96 4.85 38.61
N LEU A 649 -71.08 6.09 39.09
CA LEU A 649 -70.14 7.17 38.79
C LEU A 649 -68.79 6.95 39.50
N ILE A 650 -68.81 6.45 40.74
CA ILE A 650 -67.59 6.10 41.48
C ILE A 650 -66.91 4.90 40.81
N HIS A 651 -67.67 3.89 40.39
CA HIS A 651 -67.11 2.75 39.65
C HIS A 651 -66.48 3.21 38.33
N ARG A 652 -67.15 4.07 37.57
CA ARG A 652 -66.60 4.60 36.31
C ARG A 652 -65.35 5.46 36.53
N ALA A 653 -65.31 6.25 37.61
CA ALA A 653 -64.12 6.98 38.00
C ALA A 653 -62.96 6.04 38.34
N LYS A 654 -63.20 4.95 39.10
CA LYS A 654 -62.20 3.92 39.42
C LYS A 654 -61.71 3.18 38.17
N GLU A 655 -62.59 2.87 37.20
CA GLU A 655 -62.22 2.28 35.92
C GLU A 655 -61.28 3.20 35.12
N LEU A 656 -61.60 4.49 35.02
CA LEU A 656 -60.73 5.48 34.37
C LEU A 656 -59.37 5.61 35.06
N LEU A 657 -59.34 5.61 36.40
CA LEU A 657 -58.10 5.65 37.17
C LEU A 657 -57.25 4.39 37.00
N SER A 658 -57.87 3.21 36.84
CA SER A 658 -57.15 1.96 36.59
C SER A 658 -56.45 1.97 35.22
N ARG A 659 -57.09 2.56 34.20
CA ARG A 659 -56.55 2.72 32.84
C ARG A 659 -55.53 3.85 32.68
N LYS A 660 -55.40 4.73 33.68
CA LYS A 660 -54.46 5.86 33.70
C LYS A 660 -53.04 5.43 33.30
N ASN A 661 -52.52 4.35 33.87
CA ASN A 661 -51.17 3.91 33.55
C ASN A 661 -51.07 3.36 32.12
N GLU A 662 -52.06 2.61 31.64
CA GLU A 662 -52.05 2.03 30.29
C GLU A 662 -52.06 3.10 29.20
N ILE A 663 -52.85 4.17 29.38
CA ILE A 663 -53.02 5.25 28.41
C ILE A 663 -51.78 6.14 28.33
N PHE A 664 -51.14 6.44 29.47
CA PHE A 664 -49.97 7.34 29.53
C PHE A 664 -48.61 6.62 29.51
N ASN A 665 -48.58 5.28 29.53
CA ASN A 665 -47.34 4.50 29.42
C ASN A 665 -46.62 4.71 28.07
N PHE A 666 -47.35 5.06 27.02
CA PHE A 666 -46.80 5.19 25.67
C PHE A 666 -45.63 6.20 25.58
N ARG A 667 -45.62 7.31 26.36
CA ARG A 667 -44.48 8.27 26.43
C ARG A 667 -43.30 7.83 27.27
N ARG A 668 -43.49 6.89 28.21
CA ARG A 668 -42.34 6.31 28.94
C ARG A 668 -41.52 5.41 28.02
N THR A 669 -42.16 4.82 27.01
CA THR A 669 -41.53 3.95 26.01
C THR A 669 -41.15 4.66 24.71
N ALA A 670 -41.92 5.65 24.27
CA ALA A 670 -41.63 6.44 23.07
C ALA A 670 -40.81 7.68 23.46
N ARG A 671 -39.65 7.87 22.81
CA ARG A 671 -38.83 9.10 22.92
C ARG A 671 -39.72 10.34 22.74
N LEU A 672 -39.28 11.48 23.30
CA LEU A 672 -39.96 12.79 23.41
C LEU A 672 -40.77 13.31 22.18
N ASN A 673 -40.66 12.70 21.00
CA ASN A 673 -41.37 13.09 19.78
C ASN A 673 -41.92 11.83 19.09
N ILE A 674 -43.26 11.70 18.98
CA ILE A 674 -43.90 10.67 18.14
C ILE A 674 -43.79 11.10 16.67
N PRO A 675 -43.41 10.21 15.74
CA PRO A 675 -43.50 10.50 14.32
C PRO A 675 -44.95 10.66 13.83
N MET A 676 -45.12 11.42 12.75
CA MET A 676 -46.42 11.87 12.23
C MET A 676 -47.41 10.73 11.94
N ASP A 677 -46.91 9.56 11.54
CA ASP A 677 -47.68 8.36 11.20
C ASP A 677 -48.44 7.76 12.39
N GLN A 678 -47.90 7.87 13.60
CA GLN A 678 -48.49 7.33 14.82
C GLN A 678 -49.19 8.41 15.65
N LEU A 679 -48.91 9.68 15.37
CA LEU A 679 -49.35 10.84 16.14
C LEU A 679 -50.88 10.98 16.16
N VAL A 680 -51.54 10.77 15.02
CA VAL A 680 -53.01 10.83 14.91
C VAL A 680 -53.70 9.87 15.89
N GLY A 681 -53.22 8.63 15.97
CA GLY A 681 -53.79 7.61 16.86
C GLY A 681 -53.56 7.94 18.34
N ALA A 682 -52.35 8.39 18.67
CA ALA A 682 -52.00 8.79 20.04
C ALA A 682 -52.79 10.01 20.53
N MET A 683 -52.94 11.05 19.69
CA MET A 683 -53.74 12.23 20.02
C MET A 683 -55.20 11.88 20.27
N LYS A 684 -55.80 11.05 19.40
CA LYS A 684 -57.18 10.62 19.57
C LYS A 684 -57.40 9.95 20.94
N MET A 685 -56.54 8.98 21.29
CA MET A 685 -56.63 8.25 22.56
C MET A 685 -56.56 9.19 23.78
N ILE A 686 -55.62 10.13 23.80
CA ILE A 686 -55.45 11.08 24.92
C ILE A 686 -56.63 12.05 24.99
N PHE A 687 -57.11 12.53 23.85
CA PHE A 687 -58.18 13.53 23.79
C PHE A 687 -59.52 12.93 24.21
N ASP A 688 -59.83 11.72 23.73
CA ASP A 688 -61.03 10.97 24.14
C ASP A 688 -61.00 10.71 25.67
N THR A 689 -59.84 10.33 26.21
CA THR A 689 -59.66 10.11 27.67
C THR A 689 -59.86 11.39 28.47
N TRP A 690 -59.33 12.52 27.99
CA TRP A 690 -59.52 13.81 28.65
C TRP A 690 -60.99 14.22 28.68
N GLN A 691 -61.71 14.07 27.56
CA GLN A 691 -63.13 14.40 27.47
C GLN A 691 -63.96 13.54 28.43
N GLU A 692 -63.70 12.24 28.45
CA GLU A 692 -64.37 11.32 29.36
C GLU A 692 -64.07 11.64 30.83
N GLY A 693 -62.80 11.84 31.16
CA GLY A 693 -62.37 12.21 32.51
C GLY A 693 -63.02 13.51 32.99
N TYR A 694 -63.05 14.55 32.15
CA TYR A 694 -63.68 15.82 32.47
C TYR A 694 -65.18 15.67 32.77
N ALA A 695 -65.91 14.92 31.94
CA ALA A 695 -67.33 14.66 32.15
C ALA A 695 -67.59 13.92 33.48
N VAL A 696 -66.85 12.84 33.74
CA VAL A 696 -67.00 12.03 34.97
C VAL A 696 -66.62 12.85 36.21
N SER A 697 -65.52 13.61 36.17
CA SER A 697 -65.08 14.45 37.29
C SER A 697 -66.08 15.54 37.63
N LYS A 698 -66.70 16.17 36.62
CA LYS A 698 -67.77 17.16 36.82
C LYS A 698 -69.01 16.53 37.45
N GLN A 699 -69.48 15.42 36.90
CA GLN A 699 -70.67 14.71 37.40
C GLN A 699 -70.48 14.22 38.84
N LEU A 700 -69.30 13.67 39.16
CA LEU A 700 -68.98 13.21 40.52
C LEU A 700 -69.06 14.35 41.54
N THR A 701 -68.53 15.54 41.20
CA THR A 701 -68.57 16.69 42.12
C THR A 701 -69.98 17.22 42.35
N GLU A 702 -70.77 17.37 41.28
CA GLU A 702 -72.11 17.93 41.35
C GLU A 702 -73.12 16.97 42.02
N GLN A 703 -73.04 15.68 41.72
CA GLN A 703 -74.07 14.71 42.11
C GLN A 703 -73.75 13.94 43.40
N VAL A 704 -72.47 13.77 43.75
CA VAL A 704 -72.04 12.89 44.85
C VAL A 704 -71.25 13.66 45.91
N GLU A 705 -70.16 14.33 45.53
CA GLU A 705 -69.21 14.93 46.48
C GLU A 705 -69.82 16.09 47.29
N SER A 706 -70.44 17.07 46.62
CA SER A 706 -71.01 18.25 47.30
C SER A 706 -72.11 17.93 48.32
N PRO A 707 -73.13 17.11 48.02
CA PRO A 707 -74.18 16.80 48.99
C PRO A 707 -73.67 15.94 50.16
N LEU A 708 -72.72 15.04 49.90
CA LEU A 708 -72.21 14.12 50.93
C LEU A 708 -71.25 14.82 51.90
N LEU A 709 -70.31 15.63 51.40
CA LEU A 709 -69.32 16.30 52.25
C LEU A 709 -69.93 17.33 53.19
N SER A 710 -70.90 18.11 52.71
CA SER A 710 -71.59 19.13 53.53
C SER A 710 -72.32 18.49 54.72
N LEU A 711 -73.05 17.40 54.47
CA LEU A 711 -73.75 16.65 55.51
C LEU A 711 -72.79 15.92 56.46
N TYR A 712 -71.69 15.38 55.94
CA TYR A 712 -70.67 14.72 56.76
C TYR A 712 -69.95 15.69 57.71
N GLN A 713 -69.64 16.91 57.27
CA GLN A 713 -69.06 17.93 58.14
C GLN A 713 -70.03 18.38 59.24
N GLU A 714 -71.31 18.55 58.91
CA GLU A 714 -72.35 18.85 59.89
C GLU A 714 -72.47 17.71 60.92
N PHE A 715 -72.44 16.47 60.46
CA PHE A 715 -72.41 15.29 61.33
C PHE A 715 -71.20 15.27 62.26
N GLU A 716 -69.98 15.42 61.74
CA GLU A 716 -68.75 15.31 62.53
C GLU A 716 -68.67 16.39 63.61
N THR A 717 -69.09 17.62 63.29
CA THR A 717 -69.16 18.73 64.25
C THR A 717 -70.19 18.46 65.35
N LEU A 718 -71.40 18.02 65.00
CA LEU A 718 -72.44 17.68 65.97
C LEU A 718 -72.04 16.50 66.86
N ARG A 719 -71.45 15.45 66.30
CA ARG A 719 -70.95 14.29 67.07
C ARG A 719 -69.89 14.72 68.09
N ARG A 720 -68.88 15.50 67.68
CA ARG A 720 -67.82 15.99 68.59
C ARG A 720 -68.36 16.89 69.68
N THR A 721 -69.26 17.82 69.33
CA THR A 721 -69.87 18.72 70.32
C THR A 721 -70.76 17.97 71.31
N ALA A 722 -71.55 16.99 70.85
CA ALA A 722 -72.36 16.14 71.71
C ALA A 722 -71.50 15.28 72.66
N GLN A 723 -70.42 14.68 72.17
CA GLN A 723 -69.47 13.93 73.01
C GLN A 723 -68.78 14.82 74.05
N ALA A 724 -68.30 16.00 73.64
CA ALA A 724 -67.66 16.95 74.56
C ALA A 724 -68.63 17.43 75.64
N LYS A 725 -69.86 17.81 75.25
CA LYS A 725 -70.90 18.27 76.17
C LYS A 725 -71.35 17.16 77.13
N TYR A 726 -71.49 15.93 76.63
CA TYR A 726 -71.76 14.77 77.48
C TYR A 726 -70.69 14.61 78.55
N GLY A 727 -69.40 14.70 78.19
CA GLY A 727 -68.29 14.62 79.14
C GLY A 727 -68.22 15.78 80.15
N GLU A 728 -68.68 16.98 79.78
CA GLU A 728 -68.82 18.11 80.72
C GLU A 728 -69.92 17.87 81.74
N ILE A 729 -71.10 17.42 81.30
CA ILE A 729 -72.25 17.19 82.17
C ILE A 729 -72.02 15.98 83.08
N GLU A 730 -71.31 14.95 82.62
CA GLU A 730 -70.90 13.81 83.46
C GLU A 730 -70.04 14.23 84.66
N LYS A 731 -69.29 15.34 84.56
CA LYS A 731 -68.56 15.92 85.72
C LYS A 731 -69.50 16.60 86.72
N LEU A 732 -70.54 17.26 86.24
CA LEU A 732 -71.53 17.99 87.04
C LEU A 732 -72.54 17.04 87.71
N ILE A 733 -72.95 16.00 86.98
CA ILE A 733 -73.88 14.94 87.41
C ILE A 733 -73.13 13.61 87.36
N PRO A 734 -72.19 13.37 88.30
CA PRO A 734 -71.46 12.12 88.34
C PRO A 734 -72.39 10.96 88.72
N MET A 735 -72.03 9.76 88.26
CA MET A 735 -72.76 8.53 88.54
C MET A 735 -72.83 8.19 90.05
N GLN A 736 -71.91 8.72 90.85
CA GLN A 736 -71.95 8.68 92.32
C GLN A 736 -72.45 10.02 92.85
N ARG A 737 -73.43 9.99 93.75
CA ARG A 737 -73.99 11.21 94.36
C ARG A 737 -72.89 12.03 95.06
N LYS A 738 -72.78 13.30 94.71
CA LYS A 738 -71.90 14.28 95.37
C LYS A 738 -72.72 15.41 96.00
N TRP A 739 -72.10 16.13 96.94
CA TRP A 739 -72.64 17.38 97.49
C TRP A 739 -72.03 18.56 96.72
N PRO A 740 -72.79 19.59 96.30
CA PRO A 740 -74.24 19.79 96.51
C PRO A 740 -75.14 18.81 95.70
N PRO A 741 -76.31 18.42 96.23
CA PRO A 741 -77.27 17.51 95.60
C PRO A 741 -77.82 17.99 94.25
N ASN A 742 -78.25 17.03 93.42
CA ASN A 742 -78.96 17.27 92.16
C ASN A 742 -80.00 16.14 91.95
N SER A 743 -81.15 16.48 91.39
CA SER A 743 -82.27 15.57 91.13
C SER A 743 -82.11 14.65 89.91
N LEU A 744 -81.14 14.94 89.02
CA LEU A 744 -80.99 14.30 87.70
C LEU A 744 -80.07 13.05 87.68
N LEU A 745 -80.29 12.16 86.70
CA LEU A 745 -79.47 10.99 86.37
C LEU A 745 -79.35 10.84 84.84
N LEU A 746 -78.13 10.66 84.31
CA LEU A 746 -77.82 10.63 82.87
C LEU A 746 -77.91 9.22 82.22
N THR A 747 -78.68 8.28 82.77
CA THR A 747 -78.63 6.87 82.32
C THR A 747 -79.26 6.64 80.94
N VAL A 748 -80.26 7.44 80.56
CA VAL A 748 -80.98 7.27 79.30
C VAL A 748 -80.15 7.85 78.14
N GLU A 749 -79.57 9.01 78.36
CA GLU A 749 -78.78 9.78 77.40
C GLU A 749 -77.46 9.07 77.07
N ARG A 750 -76.90 8.36 78.05
CA ARG A 750 -75.75 7.47 77.84
C ARG A 750 -76.06 6.36 76.83
N ASN A 751 -77.24 5.75 76.94
CA ASN A 751 -77.67 4.70 76.03
C ASN A 751 -78.02 5.28 74.65
N GLU A 752 -78.64 6.45 74.58
CA GLU A 752 -78.89 7.17 73.32
C GLU A 752 -77.58 7.53 72.59
N MET A 753 -76.55 8.02 73.31
CA MET A 753 -75.22 8.26 72.74
C MET A 753 -74.59 6.97 72.19
N ALA A 754 -74.62 5.89 72.98
CA ALA A 754 -74.04 4.61 72.55
C ALA A 754 -74.73 4.05 71.29
N GLN A 755 -76.06 4.16 71.18
CA GLN A 755 -76.81 3.73 70.01
C GLN A 755 -76.51 4.56 68.75
N LEU A 756 -76.31 5.87 68.90
CA LEU A 756 -75.93 6.73 67.77
C LEU A 756 -74.51 6.42 67.27
N GLU A 757 -73.57 6.13 68.17
CA GLU A 757 -72.22 5.70 67.81
C GLU A 757 -72.20 4.33 67.12
N GLU A 758 -73.00 3.37 67.59
CA GLU A 758 -73.13 2.05 66.96
C GLU A 758 -73.71 2.16 65.54
N LYS A 759 -74.77 2.98 65.36
CA LYS A 759 -75.35 3.25 64.03
C LYS A 759 -74.34 3.88 63.07
N TRP A 760 -73.51 4.80 63.55
CA TRP A 760 -72.43 5.37 62.75
C TRP A 760 -71.40 4.32 62.31
N HIS A 761 -70.95 3.46 63.23
CA HIS A 761 -70.01 2.38 62.91
C HIS A 761 -70.58 1.36 61.91
N GLN A 762 -71.89 1.08 61.95
CA GLN A 762 -72.56 0.23 60.97
C GLN A 762 -72.61 0.89 59.58
N LEU A 763 -72.92 2.19 59.51
CA LEU A 763 -72.94 2.93 58.24
C LEU A 763 -71.56 3.02 57.56
N GLN A 764 -70.48 3.06 58.35
CA GLN A 764 -69.12 3.12 57.81
C GLN A 764 -68.64 1.79 57.19
N SER A 765 -69.16 0.66 57.68
CA SER A 765 -68.66 -0.68 57.32
C SER A 765 -69.48 -1.39 56.24
N GLN A 766 -70.68 -0.90 55.92
CA GLN A 766 -71.58 -1.52 54.94
C GLN A 766 -71.49 -0.83 53.57
N PRO A 767 -71.46 -1.60 52.47
CA PRO A 767 -71.59 -1.05 51.13
C PRO A 767 -73.03 -0.54 50.91
N ILE A 768 -73.19 0.77 50.70
CA ILE A 768 -74.50 1.42 50.57
C ILE A 768 -74.47 2.42 49.40
N SER A 769 -75.61 2.62 48.74
CA SER A 769 -75.74 3.66 47.71
C SER A 769 -75.66 5.08 48.31
N VAL A 770 -75.11 6.05 47.56
CA VAL A 770 -74.91 7.43 48.04
C VAL A 770 -76.20 8.05 48.59
N ILE A 771 -77.33 7.84 47.90
CA ILE A 771 -78.64 8.40 48.29
C ILE A 771 -79.09 7.82 49.64
N GLN A 772 -78.93 6.51 49.83
CA GLN A 772 -79.29 5.85 51.08
C GLN A 772 -78.34 6.25 52.22
N PHE A 773 -77.04 6.38 51.94
CA PHE A 773 -76.05 6.85 52.90
C PHE A 773 -76.35 8.26 53.39
N VAL A 774 -76.62 9.20 52.48
CA VAL A 774 -77.02 10.58 52.78
C VAL A 774 -78.27 10.64 53.67
N ARG A 775 -79.28 9.83 53.37
CA ARG A 775 -80.51 9.76 54.17
C ARG A 775 -80.24 9.26 55.60
N MET A 776 -79.54 8.15 55.73
CA MET A 776 -79.23 7.56 57.04
C MET A 776 -78.30 8.47 57.87
N LEU A 777 -77.37 9.15 57.22
CA LEU A 777 -76.50 10.14 57.88
C LEU A 777 -77.31 11.33 58.40
N SER A 778 -78.26 11.85 57.61
CA SER A 778 -79.17 12.91 58.07
C SER A 778 -80.01 12.49 59.28
N ASP A 779 -80.47 11.25 59.32
CA ASP A 779 -81.16 10.69 60.49
C ASP A 779 -80.23 10.67 61.72
N THR A 780 -78.97 10.25 61.59
CA THR A 780 -78.00 10.31 62.70
C THR A 780 -77.67 11.73 63.15
N VAL A 781 -77.56 12.69 62.22
CA VAL A 781 -77.38 14.13 62.50
C VAL A 781 -78.53 14.65 63.38
N SER A 782 -79.77 14.33 63.03
CA SER A 782 -80.94 14.73 63.80
C SER A 782 -80.93 14.13 65.21
N GLY A 783 -80.46 12.89 65.35
CA GLY A 783 -80.28 12.20 66.63
C GLY A 783 -79.27 12.90 67.54
N TYR A 784 -78.07 13.24 67.04
CA TYR A 784 -77.07 13.97 67.82
C TYR A 784 -77.53 15.38 68.20
N ARG A 785 -78.23 16.09 67.31
CA ARG A 785 -78.80 17.42 67.62
C ARG A 785 -79.81 17.34 68.76
N GLY A 786 -80.77 16.42 68.68
CA GLY A 786 -81.77 16.24 69.73
C GLY A 786 -81.13 15.85 71.08
N LEU A 787 -80.08 15.03 71.06
CA LEU A 787 -79.35 14.68 72.27
C LEU A 787 -78.59 15.88 72.86
N LEU A 788 -77.93 16.67 72.03
CA LEU A 788 -77.22 17.88 72.47
C LEU A 788 -78.16 18.91 73.11
N GLU A 789 -79.37 19.09 72.55
CA GLU A 789 -80.39 19.96 73.16
C GLU A 789 -80.82 19.49 74.56
N LYS A 790 -81.06 18.19 74.73
CA LYS A 790 -81.38 17.60 76.05
C LYS A 790 -80.24 17.83 77.06
N LEU A 791 -79.00 17.59 76.63
CA LEU A 791 -77.81 17.80 77.45
C LEU A 791 -77.68 19.25 77.93
N LEU A 792 -77.85 20.23 77.04
CA LEU A 792 -77.81 21.66 77.42
C LEU A 792 -78.88 22.03 78.45
N GLN A 793 -80.09 21.46 78.33
CA GLN A 793 -81.16 21.68 79.32
C GLN A 793 -80.78 21.09 80.70
N TYR A 794 -80.18 19.89 80.72
CA TYR A 794 -79.72 19.27 81.96
C TYR A 794 -78.56 20.00 82.63
N GLU A 795 -77.63 20.56 81.85
CA GLU A 795 -76.56 21.40 82.37
C GLU A 795 -77.12 22.61 83.13
N GLN A 796 -78.07 23.33 82.52
CA GLN A 796 -78.69 24.50 83.15
C GLN A 796 -79.48 24.13 84.40
N TRP A 797 -80.24 23.04 84.35
CA TRP A 797 -81.02 22.55 85.49
C TRP A 797 -80.12 22.16 86.66
N ALA A 798 -79.04 21.42 86.39
CA ALA A 798 -78.08 20.97 87.38
C ALA A 798 -77.44 22.13 88.15
N ILE A 799 -77.00 23.16 87.42
CA ILE A 799 -76.37 24.35 88.00
C ILE A 799 -77.36 25.12 88.90
N GLN A 800 -78.62 25.26 88.47
CA GLN A 800 -79.65 25.97 89.25
C GLN A 800 -79.94 25.26 90.57
N GLU A 801 -80.06 23.93 90.56
CA GLU A 801 -80.33 23.15 91.76
C GLU A 801 -79.18 23.15 92.77
N GLN A 802 -77.94 23.02 92.29
CA GLN A 802 -76.75 23.10 93.14
C GLN A 802 -76.62 24.49 93.78
N ALA A 803 -76.76 25.56 92.98
CA ALA A 803 -76.71 26.93 93.47
C ALA A 803 -77.81 27.22 94.50
N ARG A 804 -79.00 26.61 94.36
CA ARG A 804 -80.10 26.76 95.31
C ARG A 804 -79.76 26.17 96.68
N ILE A 805 -79.13 25.00 96.72
CA ILE A 805 -78.71 24.37 97.97
C ILE A 805 -77.55 25.14 98.60
N GLU A 806 -76.57 25.57 97.82
CA GLU A 806 -75.45 26.37 98.32
C GLU A 806 -75.92 27.69 98.96
N ARG A 807 -76.92 28.36 98.37
CA ARG A 807 -77.53 29.57 98.96
C ARG A 807 -78.18 29.29 100.31
N LEU A 808 -78.96 28.20 100.42
CA LEU A 808 -79.58 27.82 101.69
C LEU A 808 -78.55 27.46 102.77
N GLU A 809 -77.47 26.78 102.40
CA GLU A 809 -76.37 26.51 103.34
C GLU A 809 -75.66 27.80 103.78
N ALA A 810 -75.46 28.75 102.88
CA ALA A 810 -74.89 30.05 103.20
C ALA A 810 -75.81 30.85 104.15
N ASP A 811 -77.12 30.80 103.94
CA ASP A 811 -78.12 31.43 104.81
C ASP A 811 -78.13 30.80 106.21
N ILE A 812 -78.08 29.47 106.31
CA ILE A 812 -77.98 28.76 107.59
C ILE A 812 -76.71 29.18 108.34
N ARG A 813 -75.56 29.22 107.67
CA ARG A 813 -74.29 29.66 108.28
C ARG A 813 -74.34 31.13 108.72
N ARG A 814 -75.04 31.99 107.99
CA ARG A 814 -75.24 33.39 108.37
C ARG A 814 -76.10 33.49 109.64
N LEU A 815 -77.20 32.73 109.71
CA LEU A 815 -78.09 32.71 110.88
C LEU A 815 -77.37 32.15 112.12
N ASP A 816 -76.56 31.09 111.95
CA ASP A 816 -75.72 30.54 113.02
C ASP A 816 -74.74 31.59 113.59
N ARG A 817 -74.12 32.39 112.72
CA ARG A 817 -73.24 33.50 113.15
C ARG A 817 -73.98 34.60 113.92
N LEU A 818 -75.23 34.91 113.57
CA LEU A 818 -76.02 35.89 114.31
C LEU A 818 -76.31 35.41 115.73
N TRP A 819 -76.65 34.12 115.89
CA TRP A 819 -76.79 33.51 117.21
C TRP A 819 -75.47 33.49 117.99
N GLU A 820 -74.33 33.24 117.34
CA GLU A 820 -73.02 33.34 117.98
C GLU A 820 -72.77 34.74 118.59
N ILE A 821 -73.13 35.79 117.86
CA ILE A 821 -72.99 37.17 118.33
C ILE A 821 -73.85 37.39 119.57
N GLN A 822 -75.09 36.90 119.59
CA GLN A 822 -75.95 37.01 120.78
C GLN A 822 -75.40 36.19 121.96
N GLN A 823 -74.88 35.00 121.71
CA GLN A 823 -74.24 34.17 122.75
C GLN A 823 -73.10 34.92 123.44
N ARG A 824 -72.25 35.61 122.67
CA ARG A 824 -71.16 36.43 123.23
C ARG A 824 -71.68 37.64 124.00
N ARG A 825 -72.77 38.27 123.52
CA ARG A 825 -73.35 39.47 124.13
C ARG A 825 -73.97 39.19 125.51
N TYR A 826 -74.65 38.05 125.67
CA TYR A 826 -75.28 37.64 126.93
C TYR A 826 -74.44 36.63 127.72
N GLY A 827 -73.13 36.57 127.49
CA GLY A 827 -72.23 35.59 128.13
C GLY A 827 -72.15 35.68 129.66
N GLN A 828 -72.62 36.78 130.26
CA GLN A 828 -72.71 36.92 131.71
C GLN A 828 -73.96 36.25 132.32
N VAL A 829 -74.93 35.84 131.49
CA VAL A 829 -76.14 35.10 131.89
C VAL A 829 -76.02 33.65 131.40
N PRO A 830 -75.70 32.68 132.28
CA PRO A 830 -75.42 31.30 131.89
C PRO A 830 -76.59 30.61 131.17
N GLU A 831 -77.82 30.93 131.57
CA GLU A 831 -79.03 30.31 131.02
C GLU A 831 -79.27 30.67 129.55
N ILE A 832 -79.07 31.94 129.18
CA ILE A 832 -79.24 32.43 127.80
C ILE A 832 -78.12 31.87 126.91
N ALA A 833 -76.87 31.94 127.37
CA ALA A 833 -75.73 31.48 126.60
C ALA A 833 -75.77 29.95 126.36
N GLY A 834 -76.22 29.17 127.34
CA GLY A 834 -76.40 27.72 127.22
C GLY A 834 -77.48 27.33 126.22
N GLN A 835 -78.66 27.97 126.27
CA GLN A 835 -79.73 27.70 125.30
C GLN A 835 -79.34 28.06 123.86
N ILE A 836 -78.58 29.15 123.65
CA ILE A 836 -78.06 29.51 122.33
C ILE A 836 -77.04 28.46 121.84
N GLN A 837 -76.15 27.98 122.71
CA GLN A 837 -75.17 26.97 122.36
C GLN A 837 -75.83 25.67 121.90
N ASP A 838 -76.86 25.21 122.61
CA ASP A 838 -77.61 24.00 122.27
C ASP A 838 -78.34 24.13 120.92
N LEU A 839 -78.95 25.29 120.64
CA LEU A 839 -79.61 25.56 119.35
C LEU A 839 -78.62 25.49 118.18
N ARG A 840 -77.45 26.10 118.32
CA ARG A 840 -76.39 26.09 117.30
C ARG A 840 -75.78 24.69 117.10
N GLN A 841 -75.57 23.96 118.20
CA GLN A 841 -75.05 22.60 118.13
C GLN A 841 -76.05 21.64 117.45
N LYS A 842 -77.35 21.77 117.74
CA LYS A 842 -78.40 21.00 117.04
C LYS A 842 -78.46 21.33 115.55
N ALA A 843 -78.41 22.61 115.18
CA ALA A 843 -78.46 23.01 113.77
C ALA A 843 -77.24 22.53 112.96
N THR A 844 -76.04 22.57 113.56
CA THR A 844 -74.82 22.05 112.92
C THR A 844 -74.84 20.52 112.76
N GLN A 845 -75.36 19.80 113.76
CA GLN A 845 -75.55 18.34 113.69
C GLN A 845 -76.59 17.95 112.63
N GLU A 846 -77.72 18.66 112.56
CA GLU A 846 -78.75 18.41 111.55
C GLU A 846 -78.22 18.64 110.12
N LEU A 847 -77.47 19.72 109.87
CA LEU A 847 -76.86 19.98 108.56
C LEU A 847 -75.85 18.87 108.18
N ALA A 848 -75.02 18.43 109.13
CA ALA A 848 -74.08 17.32 108.89
C ALA A 848 -74.82 15.99 108.60
N SER A 849 -75.93 15.73 109.31
CA SER A 849 -76.76 14.55 109.09
C SER A 849 -77.46 14.56 107.72
N LEU A 850 -77.89 15.72 107.23
CA LEU A 850 -78.49 15.87 105.89
C LEU A 850 -77.47 15.62 104.77
N ARG A 851 -76.23 16.08 104.95
CA ARG A 851 -75.12 15.79 104.02
C ARG A 851 -74.81 14.30 103.99
N GLN A 852 -74.74 13.64 105.15
CA GLN A 852 -74.54 12.20 105.23
C GLN A 852 -75.74 11.41 104.67
N TYR A 853 -76.98 11.87 104.87
CA TYR A 853 -78.19 11.27 104.29
C TYR A 853 -78.13 11.26 102.76
N TRP A 854 -77.75 12.37 102.13
CA TRP A 854 -77.63 12.45 100.67
C TRP A 854 -76.55 11.50 100.11
N LEU A 855 -75.38 11.48 100.76
CA LEU A 855 -74.23 10.67 100.32
C LEU A 855 -74.44 9.16 100.56
N SER A 856 -75.09 8.77 101.65
CA SER A 856 -75.30 7.35 102.02
C SER A 856 -76.50 6.70 101.33
N ASN A 857 -77.54 7.46 101.00
CA ASN A 857 -78.74 6.94 100.31
C ASN A 857 -78.60 6.85 98.78
N ALA A 858 -77.37 6.93 98.27
CA ALA A 858 -77.06 6.91 96.85
C ALA A 858 -77.71 5.75 96.06
N SER A 859 -78.02 4.63 96.72
CA SER A 859 -78.46 3.38 96.09
C SER A 859 -79.91 2.97 96.34
N ARG A 860 -80.73 3.74 97.07
CA ARG A 860 -82.05 3.26 97.54
C ARG A 860 -83.28 3.93 96.92
N ARG A 861 -83.18 5.15 96.40
CA ARG A 861 -84.31 5.94 95.87
C ARG A 861 -83.88 6.81 94.68
N PRO A 862 -84.80 7.28 93.82
CA PRO A 862 -84.46 8.25 92.79
C PRO A 862 -83.96 9.58 93.42
N PRO A 863 -82.89 10.20 92.88
CA PRO A 863 -82.27 11.38 93.46
C PRO A 863 -83.20 12.59 93.55
N SER A 864 -84.20 12.71 92.68
CA SER A 864 -85.22 13.76 92.75
C SER A 864 -86.01 13.76 94.06
N VAL A 865 -86.42 12.59 94.53
CA VAL A 865 -87.19 12.45 95.77
C VAL A 865 -86.32 12.77 96.99
N ASP A 866 -85.06 12.32 96.99
CA ASP A 866 -84.13 12.63 98.07
C ASP A 866 -83.68 14.11 98.05
N TYR A 867 -83.58 14.73 96.87
CA TYR A 867 -83.25 16.14 96.70
C TYR A 867 -84.32 17.02 97.35
N ASP A 868 -85.59 16.76 97.08
CA ASP A 868 -86.71 17.48 97.69
C ASP A 868 -86.75 17.36 99.21
N VAL A 869 -86.41 16.17 99.74
CA VAL A 869 -86.29 15.94 101.18
C VAL A 869 -85.17 16.78 101.77
N VAL A 870 -83.97 16.76 101.16
CA VAL A 870 -82.83 17.57 101.62
C VAL A 870 -83.14 19.06 101.53
N LEU A 871 -83.75 19.51 100.44
CA LEU A 871 -84.13 20.91 100.23
C LEU A 871 -85.14 21.38 101.27
N ARG A 872 -86.22 20.61 101.51
CA ARG A 872 -87.23 20.95 102.54
C ARG A 872 -86.61 21.01 103.93
N ARG A 873 -85.76 20.05 104.28
CA ARG A 873 -85.10 20.02 105.59
C ARG A 873 -84.11 21.18 105.78
N LEU A 874 -83.38 21.58 104.74
CA LEU A 874 -82.53 22.77 104.80
C LEU A 874 -83.35 24.06 104.97
N ILE A 875 -84.51 24.17 104.32
CA ILE A 875 -85.44 25.29 104.49
C ILE A 875 -86.05 25.29 105.91
N GLU A 876 -86.43 24.13 106.42
CA GLU A 876 -86.93 23.99 107.80
C GLU A 876 -85.86 24.40 108.82
N LEU A 877 -84.62 23.96 108.62
CA LEU A 877 -83.49 24.29 109.50
C LEU A 877 -83.17 25.79 109.48
N SER A 878 -83.16 26.42 108.29
CA SER A 878 -82.97 27.87 108.18
C SER A 878 -84.11 28.65 108.85
N ARG A 879 -85.37 28.21 108.70
CA ARG A 879 -86.53 28.80 109.40
C ARG A 879 -86.45 28.59 110.92
N HIS A 880 -86.04 27.41 111.37
CA HIS A 880 -85.88 27.11 112.79
C HIS A 880 -84.86 28.03 113.44
N LEU A 881 -83.70 28.23 112.80
CA LEU A 881 -82.70 29.18 113.27
C LEU A 881 -83.21 30.62 113.25
N ALA A 882 -83.89 31.05 112.20
CA ALA A 882 -84.38 32.43 112.11
C ALA A 882 -85.45 32.78 113.18
N ASN A 883 -86.30 31.81 113.54
CA ASN A 883 -87.45 32.01 114.42
C ASN A 883 -87.26 31.49 115.85
N ALA A 884 -86.09 30.94 116.18
CA ALA A 884 -85.81 30.45 117.53
C ALA A 884 -85.94 31.59 118.56
N ARG A 885 -86.48 31.26 119.73
CA ARG A 885 -86.60 32.19 120.88
C ARG A 885 -86.03 31.51 122.12
N ILE A 886 -85.22 32.23 122.87
CA ILE A 886 -84.61 31.76 124.12
C ILE A 886 -85.36 32.35 125.30
N VAL A 887 -85.78 31.51 126.24
CA VAL A 887 -86.58 31.91 127.40
C VAL A 887 -85.67 31.96 128.61
N PHE A 888 -85.64 33.08 129.31
CA PHE A 888 -84.85 33.28 130.53
C PHE A 888 -85.65 34.01 131.60
N VAL A 889 -85.29 33.86 132.87
CA VAL A 889 -85.97 34.54 133.99
C VAL A 889 -85.18 35.78 134.37
N ASN A 890 -85.84 36.94 134.42
CA ASN A 890 -85.21 38.23 134.77
C ASN A 890 -85.10 38.39 136.30
N GLU A 891 -84.30 39.35 136.79
CA GLU A 891 -83.99 39.53 138.23
C GLU A 891 -85.23 39.72 139.13
N ASP A 892 -86.36 40.15 138.55
CA ASP A 892 -87.68 40.28 139.20
C ASP A 892 -88.52 38.98 139.21
N GLY A 893 -87.98 37.86 138.78
CA GLY A 893 -88.65 36.55 138.75
C GLY A 893 -89.64 36.34 137.59
N GLN A 894 -89.64 37.22 136.57
CA GLN A 894 -90.51 37.13 135.39
C GLN A 894 -89.81 36.45 134.22
N GLN A 895 -90.53 35.60 133.47
CA GLN A 895 -90.00 34.95 132.27
C GLN A 895 -90.04 35.90 131.06
N GLU A 896 -88.89 36.12 130.43
CA GLU A 896 -88.76 36.92 129.22
C GLU A 896 -88.17 36.08 128.07
N MET A 897 -88.51 36.42 126.82
CA MET A 897 -88.02 35.71 125.63
C MET A 897 -87.13 36.61 124.76
N MET A 898 -86.04 36.07 124.24
CA MET A 898 -85.12 36.76 123.33
C MET A 898 -85.17 36.18 121.91
N ASP A 899 -85.25 37.06 120.92
CA ASP A 899 -85.13 36.68 119.50
C ASP A 899 -83.68 36.74 118.98
N ILE A 900 -83.46 36.39 117.71
CA ILE A 900 -82.14 36.38 117.04
C ILE A 900 -81.46 37.75 117.00
N ASN A 901 -82.22 38.84 117.15
CA ASN A 901 -81.71 40.21 117.17
C ASN A 901 -81.37 40.69 118.59
N GLY A 902 -81.60 39.87 119.62
CA GLY A 902 -81.38 40.23 121.01
C GLY A 902 -82.51 41.10 121.58
N GLN A 903 -83.67 41.16 120.93
CA GLN A 903 -84.83 41.88 121.43
C GLN A 903 -85.59 41.01 122.43
N VAL A 904 -85.81 41.57 123.62
CA VAL A 904 -86.53 40.91 124.71
C VAL A 904 -88.02 41.22 124.59
N ILE A 905 -88.83 40.19 124.38
CA ILE A 905 -90.28 40.30 124.16
C ILE A 905 -90.98 39.80 125.44
N ARG A 906 -91.65 40.70 126.18
CA ARG A 906 -92.47 40.36 127.34
C ARG A 906 -93.80 39.73 126.90
N LYS A 907 -94.16 38.56 127.43
CA LYS A 907 -95.55 38.10 127.44
C LYS A 907 -95.86 37.07 128.54
N ILE A 908 -96.73 37.57 129.44
CA ILE A 908 -97.45 37.02 130.60
C ILE A 908 -96.57 36.64 131.79
#